data_AF-A0A5E4B0Z3-F1
#
_entry.id   AF-A0A5E4B0Z3-F1
#
_cell.length_a   1.000
_cell.length_b   1.000
_cell.length_c   1.000
_cell.angle_alpha   90.00
_cell.angle_beta   90.00
_cell.angle_gamma   90.00
#
_symmetry.space_group_name_H-M   'P 1'
#
loop_
_entity.id
_entity.type
_entity.pdbx_description
1 polymer ?
#
loop_
_entity_poly.entity_id
_entity_poly.type
_entity_poly.pdbx_seq_one_letter_code
_entity_poly.pdbx_strand_id
1 'polypeptide(L)'
;MAFSMDVGAATSNEKSETDSLGRHYSWQIPVNLNDFEILKNNESRLFEVLQNKFGCISTLMSPALEGNSNSLGQQVFRKTLAPGLELSVWKGDLSRRAVDVVVNAANEDLLHGGGLALALVKAGGPEIEEESKRFIASYGRVLPGEIAVTGAGKLPCKNIIHAVGPRWKAMEKERCIDTLKRAIANVLEFVCKEKRIKTVAIPALSSGIFKFPLDLCTMTILNTIKFYFQSKQVVGNLKEIHLVSNEDPTVAAFKSASETVLGSNELDSWEHQETTPPFNMTIQTPQGLTLQIVLGYIELQMTDVIVNSVTPPNLRVGPVSTSILQRAGNEMELEFYKKVTKKFSDSQLVLVTEGFKLPCKYVFHVLWNPAQPASLILKNAMKQCLEECLKPNITSISFPALGSGNIGIGKDIVAELMFNEVLVFAKEHLKKQLTVRFVIFPEDLETYKAFSHEMTKNYKMLNRNIYNVPQGTSEEQRENGLEVGSPAIDLMGWNKEEMCEAKAWIQRILTSQKIHTIENKHILHLGKKEHDILSKLQKTSSVSITEVISPGKANLEIRGARDDLIEVVMNIEHMLCEVQEEVTREKEQNLWILSGQWIDQQTKNQDEMKKKITFLRYPAPWTKELLDRKKQFEKHGLQVIKVEAIDNAVLRAAFQRKKKTMEGRTSKEPVSHRLFQQVPHQFCNVVCRVGFQSLYSVPCDSEYGAGIYFIKNLKKLADQAKKIPDKNELIYIFEAEVLTGSFCQGHLLNIVPPPLSPGAIDFHDSVVDNVSSPETFVIFSGIQAMPQYLWTCIQDYSSRPMLFSSKQPWRKFSNGSPVD
;
A
#
# COMPACT_ATOMS: atom_id res chain seq x y z
N MET A 1 13.29 -71.90 -14.06
CA MET A 1 14.69 -71.56 -14.41
C MET A 1 14.65 -70.32 -15.28
N ALA A 2 15.53 -69.36 -14.94
CA ALA A 2 15.98 -68.19 -15.70
C ALA A 2 14.97 -67.10 -16.09
N PHE A 3 15.31 -65.81 -16.15
CA PHE A 3 16.18 -64.88 -15.38
C PHE A 3 16.02 -63.55 -16.15
N SER A 4 15.60 -62.47 -15.46
CA SER A 4 16.03 -61.06 -15.59
C SER A 4 16.59 -60.51 -16.92
N MET A 5 16.05 -59.38 -17.43
CA MET A 5 16.60 -58.02 -17.17
C MET A 5 15.80 -56.90 -17.86
N ASP A 6 15.72 -55.78 -17.13
CA ASP A 6 15.13 -54.47 -17.44
C ASP A 6 15.67 -53.77 -18.69
N VAL A 7 14.79 -52.99 -19.35
CA VAL A 7 15.05 -51.57 -19.65
C VAL A 7 13.73 -50.81 -19.46
N GLY A 8 13.68 -49.97 -18.42
CA GLY A 8 12.51 -49.15 -18.08
C GLY A 8 12.24 -48.05 -19.11
N ALA A 9 11.00 -47.98 -19.58
CA ALA A 9 10.46 -46.84 -20.30
C ALA A 9 9.88 -45.84 -19.29
N ALA A 10 10.55 -44.70 -19.11
CA ALA A 10 9.97 -43.53 -18.46
C ALA A 10 9.05 -42.82 -19.47
N THR A 11 7.76 -43.09 -19.41
CA THR A 11 6.73 -42.29 -20.06
C THR A 11 6.47 -41.04 -19.21
N SER A 12 6.97 -39.90 -19.70
CA SER A 12 6.63 -38.58 -19.18
C SER A 12 5.15 -38.29 -19.48
N ASN A 13 4.29 -38.50 -18.48
CA ASN A 13 2.89 -38.09 -18.54
C ASN A 13 2.81 -36.56 -18.38
N GLU A 14 2.46 -35.89 -19.47
CA GLU A 14 1.93 -34.53 -19.50
C GLU A 14 0.76 -34.41 -18.50
N LYS A 15 0.91 -33.55 -17.49
CA LYS A 15 -0.20 -33.06 -16.68
C LYS A 15 -0.51 -31.62 -17.07
N SER A 16 -1.71 -31.48 -17.62
CA SER A 16 -2.50 -30.27 -17.89
C SER A 16 -2.11 -29.00 -17.13
N GLU A 17 -1.70 -27.99 -17.90
CA GLU A 17 -1.68 -26.57 -17.55
C GLU A 17 -3.11 -26.03 -17.43
N THR A 18 -3.73 -26.18 -16.26
CA THR A 18 -4.87 -25.36 -15.84
C THR A 18 -4.83 -25.18 -14.34
N ASP A 19 -3.88 -24.39 -13.84
CA ASP A 19 -3.88 -23.96 -12.44
C ASP A 19 -3.16 -22.61 -12.28
N SER A 20 -3.82 -21.53 -12.69
CA SER A 20 -3.31 -20.16 -12.54
C SER A 20 -4.43 -19.18 -12.17
N LEU A 21 -4.91 -19.25 -10.93
CA LEU A 21 -5.69 -18.20 -10.29
C LEU A 21 -5.38 -18.19 -8.78
N GLY A 22 -4.64 -17.16 -8.33
CA GLY A 22 -4.52 -16.80 -6.91
C GLY A 22 -3.20 -17.08 -6.19
N ARG A 23 -2.02 -17.03 -6.84
CA ARG A 23 -0.74 -17.01 -6.10
C ARG A 23 -0.37 -15.58 -5.72
N HIS A 24 -0.34 -15.28 -4.43
CA HIS A 24 0.37 -14.11 -3.91
C HIS A 24 1.86 -14.44 -3.82
N TYR A 25 2.70 -13.47 -4.19
CA TYR A 25 4.14 -13.62 -4.16
C TYR A 25 4.68 -12.78 -2.99
N SER A 26 5.57 -13.37 -2.18
CA SER A 26 6.34 -12.71 -1.12
C SER A 26 7.80 -13.10 -1.30
N TRP A 27 8.68 -12.10 -1.36
CA TRP A 27 10.12 -12.29 -1.52
C TRP A 27 10.86 -11.53 -0.44
N GLN A 28 11.82 -12.22 0.19
CA GLN A 28 12.79 -11.58 1.05
C GLN A 28 13.98 -11.12 0.22
N ILE A 29 14.24 -9.82 0.24
CA ILE A 29 15.41 -9.20 -0.37
C ILE A 29 16.39 -8.91 0.77
N PRO A 30 17.51 -9.66 0.89
CA PRO A 30 18.48 -9.42 1.96
C PRO A 30 19.14 -8.04 1.78
N VAL A 31 19.34 -7.36 2.90
CA VAL A 31 19.92 -6.01 2.97
C VAL A 31 20.98 -6.00 4.09
N ASN A 32 22.08 -5.29 3.89
CA ASN A 32 23.06 -5.11 4.96
C ASN A 32 22.52 -4.14 6.04
N LEU A 33 23.12 -4.15 7.24
CA LEU A 33 22.65 -3.35 8.38
C LEU A 33 22.62 -1.84 8.10
N ASN A 34 23.62 -1.29 7.39
CA ASN A 34 23.67 0.15 7.08
C ASN A 34 22.54 0.56 6.14
N ASP A 35 22.35 -0.19 5.05
CA ASP A 35 21.28 0.04 4.09
C ASP A 35 19.91 -0.15 4.76
N PHE A 36 19.78 -1.10 5.68
CA PHE A 36 18.56 -1.33 6.45
C PHE A 36 18.18 -0.13 7.34
N GLU A 37 19.13 0.45 8.08
CA GLU A 37 18.86 1.62 8.92
C GLU A 37 18.46 2.86 8.09
N ILE A 38 19.08 3.07 6.93
CA ILE A 38 18.70 4.14 5.99
C ILE A 38 17.27 3.95 5.48
N LEU A 39 16.93 2.71 5.08
CA LEU A 39 15.59 2.37 4.63
C LEU A 39 14.56 2.47 5.75
N LYS A 40 14.90 2.08 6.98
CA LYS A 40 14.03 2.14 8.15
C LYS A 40 13.63 3.55 8.51
N ASN A 41 14.56 4.49 8.46
CA ASN A 41 14.26 5.92 8.64
C ASN A 41 13.35 6.50 7.55
N ASN A 42 13.25 5.80 6.41
CA ASN A 42 12.47 6.19 5.24
C ASN A 42 11.41 5.15 4.86
N GLU A 43 10.97 4.30 5.78
CA GLU A 43 10.15 3.12 5.46
C GLU A 43 8.82 3.50 4.79
N SER A 44 8.19 4.58 5.27
CA SER A 44 6.97 5.13 4.66
C SER A 44 7.19 5.56 3.22
N ARG A 45 8.32 6.23 2.93
CA ARG A 45 8.67 6.65 1.57
C ARG A 45 8.98 5.47 0.67
N LEU A 46 9.71 4.48 1.16
CA LEU A 46 9.97 3.24 0.43
C LEU A 46 8.66 2.52 0.07
N PHE A 47 7.74 2.38 1.03
CA PHE A 47 6.42 1.82 0.83
C PHE A 47 5.63 2.60 -0.23
N GLU A 48 5.55 3.92 -0.12
CA GLU A 48 4.79 4.77 -1.05
C GLU A 48 5.33 4.67 -2.48
N VAL A 49 6.64 4.68 -2.67
CA VAL A 49 7.24 4.54 -4.00
C VAL A 49 6.97 3.15 -4.57
N LEU A 50 7.14 2.08 -3.78
CA LEU A 50 6.92 0.72 -4.25
C LEU A 50 5.44 0.46 -4.58
N GLN A 51 4.53 1.01 -3.79
CA GLN A 51 3.10 0.93 -4.02
C GLN A 51 2.70 1.71 -5.28
N ASN A 52 3.14 2.97 -5.39
CA ASN A 52 2.72 3.83 -6.50
C ASN A 52 3.34 3.44 -7.84
N LYS A 53 4.60 2.97 -7.83
CA LYS A 53 5.37 2.66 -9.04
C LYS A 53 5.18 1.23 -9.54
N PHE A 54 5.00 0.27 -8.61
CA PHE A 54 4.97 -1.15 -8.93
C PHE A 54 3.75 -1.88 -8.37
N GLY A 55 2.84 -1.23 -7.62
CA GLY A 55 1.73 -1.93 -6.97
C GLY A 55 2.16 -2.93 -5.89
N CYS A 56 3.43 -2.87 -5.47
CA CYS A 56 4.03 -3.77 -4.49
C CYS A 56 4.03 -3.13 -3.10
N ILE A 57 4.01 -3.97 -2.07
CA ILE A 57 4.07 -3.56 -0.68
C ILE A 57 5.38 -4.05 -0.08
N SER A 58 6.08 -3.19 0.63
CA SER A 58 7.30 -3.55 1.36
C SER A 58 7.11 -3.43 2.86
N THR A 59 7.73 -4.34 3.61
CA THR A 59 7.96 -4.20 5.05
C THR A 59 9.42 -4.51 5.36
N LEU A 60 10.00 -3.83 6.35
CA LEU A 60 11.39 -4.07 6.76
C LEU A 60 11.45 -5.08 7.91
N MET A 61 12.24 -6.13 7.71
CA MET A 61 12.43 -7.24 8.64
C MET A 61 13.85 -7.21 9.19
N SER A 62 14.00 -6.97 10.50
CA SER A 62 15.27 -7.18 11.20
C SER A 62 15.31 -8.59 11.78
N PRO A 63 16.47 -9.26 11.81
CA PRO A 63 16.69 -10.34 12.75
C PRO A 63 16.55 -9.76 14.15
N ALA A 64 16.00 -10.55 15.08
CA ALA A 64 16.05 -10.22 16.48
C ALA A 64 17.52 -10.27 16.93
N LEU A 65 18.22 -9.15 16.80
CA LEU A 65 19.38 -8.82 17.60
C LEU A 65 18.96 -7.66 18.50
N GLU A 66 19.20 -7.91 19.78
CA GLU A 66 18.77 -7.17 20.94
C GLU A 66 18.95 -5.66 20.79
N GLY A 67 17.88 -4.92 21.14
CA GLY A 67 17.93 -3.52 21.54
C GLY A 67 18.45 -2.51 20.51
N ASN A 68 17.53 -1.86 19.77
CA ASN A 68 17.47 -0.38 19.65
C ASN A 68 16.41 0.05 18.62
N SER A 69 15.24 0.46 19.11
CA SER A 69 14.21 1.19 18.36
C SER A 69 14.26 2.67 18.75
N ASN A 70 14.63 3.55 17.82
CA ASN A 70 14.55 5.01 18.00
C ASN A 70 14.04 5.66 16.70
N SER A 71 12.72 5.88 16.58
CA SER A 71 12.17 7.00 15.79
C SER A 71 10.65 7.24 15.95
N LEU A 72 9.88 6.36 16.59
CA LEU A 72 8.51 6.64 17.04
C LEU A 72 8.45 6.31 18.52
N GLY A 73 8.61 7.30 19.40
CA GLY A 73 8.22 7.18 20.79
C GLY A 73 8.68 5.89 21.50
N GLN A 74 9.86 5.78 22.09
CA GLN A 74 10.18 4.54 22.83
C GLN A 74 9.28 4.44 24.07
N GLN A 75 8.35 3.48 24.13
CA GLN A 75 7.62 3.19 25.36
C GLN A 75 8.59 2.56 26.35
N VAL A 76 8.78 3.17 27.52
CA VAL A 76 9.73 2.72 28.54
C VAL A 76 9.06 2.14 29.78
N PHE A 77 7.74 2.30 29.89
CA PHE A 77 6.94 1.78 31.00
C PHE A 77 5.48 1.55 30.60
N ARG A 78 4.86 0.50 31.14
CA ARG A 78 3.41 0.26 31.03
C ARG A 78 2.79 -0.27 32.32
N LYS A 79 1.63 0.32 32.63
CA LYS A 79 0.77 0.30 33.80
C LYS A 79 -0.74 0.02 33.62
N THR A 80 -1.33 -1.14 33.90
CA THR A 80 -2.81 -1.16 34.05
C THR A 80 -3.22 -0.43 35.34
N LEU A 81 -3.90 0.72 35.25
CA LEU A 81 -4.34 1.51 36.42
C LEU A 81 -5.66 1.02 37.01
N ALA A 82 -6.61 0.67 36.14
CA ALA A 82 -7.93 0.14 36.45
C ALA A 82 -8.42 -0.70 35.25
N PRO A 83 -9.45 -1.54 35.38
CA PRO A 83 -9.99 -2.31 34.26
C PRO A 83 -10.35 -1.39 33.08
N GLY A 84 -9.64 -1.55 31.95
CA GLY A 84 -9.84 -0.76 30.74
C GLY A 84 -9.16 0.62 30.71
N LEU A 85 -8.32 0.96 31.70
CA LEU A 85 -7.53 2.19 31.76
C LEU A 85 -6.04 1.89 31.98
N GLU A 86 -5.22 2.35 31.04
CA GLU A 86 -3.78 2.12 31.03
C GLU A 86 -2.98 3.42 31.16
N LEU A 87 -1.83 3.34 31.82
CA LEU A 87 -0.80 4.38 31.88
C LEU A 87 0.50 3.88 31.27
N SER A 88 1.15 4.74 30.52
CA SER A 88 2.42 4.42 29.86
C SER A 88 3.37 5.61 29.85
N VAL A 89 4.69 5.34 29.89
CA VAL A 89 5.74 6.37 29.76
C VAL A 89 6.41 6.23 28.40
N TRP A 90 6.59 7.33 27.69
CA TRP A 90 7.09 7.37 26.32
C TRP A 90 8.20 8.41 26.15
N LYS A 91 9.29 8.00 25.49
CA LYS A 91 10.32 8.89 24.95
C LYS A 91 9.94 9.36 23.56
N GLY A 92 9.36 10.55 23.42
CA GLY A 92 8.94 11.08 22.12
C GLY A 92 8.55 12.55 22.12
N ASP A 93 8.36 13.10 20.92
CA ASP A 93 7.90 14.47 20.71
C ASP A 93 6.37 14.55 20.84
N LEU A 94 5.91 15.32 21.83
CA LEU A 94 4.49 15.52 22.12
C LEU A 94 3.75 16.21 20.96
N SER A 95 4.44 17.00 20.13
CA SER A 95 3.82 17.71 18.98
C SER A 95 3.47 16.79 17.80
N ARG A 96 4.01 15.57 17.78
CA ARG A 96 3.79 14.57 16.73
C ARG A 96 2.98 13.37 17.22
N ARG A 97 2.55 13.38 18.48
CA ARG A 97 1.88 12.25 19.12
C ARG A 97 0.41 12.21 18.73
N ALA A 98 -0.02 11.12 18.08
CA ALA A 98 -1.43 10.89 17.76
C ALA A 98 -2.19 10.44 19.01
N VAL A 99 -2.88 11.39 19.67
CA VAL A 99 -3.78 11.16 20.80
C VAL A 99 -5.00 12.05 20.64
N ASP A 100 -6.09 11.79 21.37
CA ASP A 100 -7.27 12.65 21.30
C ASP A 100 -6.96 14.04 21.83
N VAL A 101 -6.17 14.15 22.90
CA VAL A 101 -5.80 15.41 23.53
C VAL A 101 -4.36 15.44 24.01
N VAL A 102 -3.69 16.56 23.72
CA VAL A 102 -2.35 16.87 24.24
C VAL A 102 -2.45 17.92 25.35
N VAL A 103 -1.70 17.74 26.43
CA VAL A 103 -1.55 18.74 27.49
C VAL A 103 -0.36 19.64 27.19
N ASN A 104 -0.62 20.94 27.02
CA ASN A 104 0.41 21.96 26.91
C ASN A 104 0.83 22.45 28.32
N ALA A 105 2.13 22.60 28.54
CA ALA A 105 2.67 23.31 29.70
C ALA A 105 2.61 24.83 29.47
N ALA A 106 1.50 25.44 29.87
CA ALA A 106 1.17 26.83 29.58
C ALA A 106 1.50 27.79 30.73
N ASN A 107 1.49 29.09 30.43
CA ASN A 107 1.49 30.16 31.42
C ASN A 107 0.10 30.80 31.55
N GLU A 108 -0.05 31.68 32.52
CA GLU A 108 -1.29 32.34 32.92
C GLU A 108 -1.93 33.17 31.79
N ASP A 109 -1.12 33.59 30.82
CA ASP A 109 -1.51 34.45 29.71
C ASP A 109 -1.71 33.66 28.40
N LEU A 110 -1.58 32.32 28.44
CA LEU A 110 -1.59 31.42 27.28
C LEU A 110 -0.69 31.89 26.13
N LEU A 111 0.44 32.52 26.45
CA LEU A 111 1.43 32.97 25.48
C LEU A 111 2.46 31.86 25.19
N HIS A 112 2.50 31.35 23.97
CA HIS A 112 3.29 30.16 23.64
C HIS A 112 4.71 30.49 23.15
N GLY A 113 5.43 31.33 23.91
CA GLY A 113 6.72 31.91 23.50
C GLY A 113 7.96 31.03 23.70
N GLY A 114 7.86 29.88 24.36
CA GLY A 114 9.02 29.02 24.62
C GLY A 114 8.69 27.60 25.06
N GLY A 115 9.72 26.74 25.07
CA GLY A 115 9.62 25.34 25.50
C GLY A 115 8.62 24.52 24.68
N LEU A 116 7.92 23.61 25.36
CA LEU A 116 6.90 22.75 24.76
C LEU A 116 5.76 23.56 24.11
N ALA A 117 5.32 24.65 24.74
CA ALA A 117 4.25 25.49 24.22
C ALA A 117 4.59 26.04 22.82
N LEU A 118 5.82 26.52 22.63
CA LEU A 118 6.29 26.98 21.32
C LEU A 118 6.38 25.85 20.31
N ALA A 119 6.81 24.65 20.73
CA ALA A 119 6.86 23.48 19.84
C ALA A 119 5.47 23.08 19.35
N LEU A 120 4.46 23.10 20.21
CA LEU A 120 3.07 22.82 19.86
C LEU A 120 2.50 23.86 18.88
N VAL A 121 2.77 25.15 19.08
CA VAL A 121 2.34 26.20 18.13
C VAL A 121 3.06 26.10 16.79
N LYS A 122 4.37 25.80 16.79
CA LYS A 122 5.12 25.60 15.54
C LYS A 122 4.58 24.46 14.69
N ALA A 123 4.18 23.36 15.33
CA ALA A 123 3.62 22.21 14.63
C ALA A 123 2.14 22.39 14.28
N GLY A 124 1.35 22.97 15.20
CA GLY A 124 -0.09 23.12 15.05
C GLY A 124 -0.54 24.34 14.25
N GLY A 125 0.32 25.35 14.07
CA GLY A 125 0.00 26.57 13.33
C GLY A 125 -0.50 27.73 14.21
N PRO A 126 -0.66 28.92 13.60
CA PRO A 126 -1.04 30.16 14.30
C PRO A 126 -2.43 30.10 14.94
N GLU A 127 -3.29 29.18 14.52
CA GLU A 127 -4.68 29.03 14.99
C GLU A 127 -4.74 28.78 16.51
N ILE A 128 -3.76 28.07 17.06
CA ILE A 128 -3.66 27.79 18.51
C ILE A 128 -3.44 29.09 19.30
N GLU A 129 -2.56 29.96 18.81
CA GLU A 129 -2.24 31.24 19.45
C GLU A 129 -3.43 32.21 19.34
N GLU A 130 -4.12 32.23 18.20
CA GLU A 130 -5.32 33.05 18.00
C GLU A 130 -6.47 32.63 18.92
N GLU A 131 -6.70 31.31 19.06
CA GLU A 131 -7.72 30.80 19.96
C GLU A 131 -7.37 31.04 21.42
N SER A 132 -6.09 30.90 21.79
CA SER A 132 -5.58 31.24 23.13
C SER A 132 -5.82 32.71 23.49
N LYS A 133 -5.54 33.63 22.56
CA LYS A 133 -5.81 35.07 22.73
C LYS A 133 -7.30 35.35 22.90
N ARG A 134 -8.16 34.69 22.11
CA ARG A 134 -9.63 34.78 22.26
C ARG A 134 -10.08 34.27 23.63
N PHE A 135 -9.53 33.15 24.08
CA PHE A 135 -9.84 32.60 25.40
C PHE A 135 -9.51 33.60 26.51
N ILE A 136 -8.29 34.18 26.51
CA ILE A 136 -7.89 35.18 27.50
C ILE A 136 -8.77 36.43 27.44
N ALA A 137 -9.14 36.89 26.24
CA ALA A 137 -10.01 38.04 26.07
C ALA A 137 -11.43 37.80 26.63
N SER A 138 -11.94 36.57 26.54
CA SER A 138 -13.29 36.21 27.01
C SER A 138 -13.35 35.81 28.48
N TYR A 139 -12.33 35.13 29.00
CA TYR A 139 -12.36 34.51 30.33
C TYR A 139 -11.31 35.06 31.30
N GLY A 140 -10.40 35.91 30.83
CA GLY A 140 -9.29 36.44 31.62
C GLY A 140 -8.12 35.45 31.73
N ARG A 141 -7.16 35.80 32.59
CA ARG A 141 -5.95 35.01 32.84
C ARG A 141 -6.28 33.66 33.50
N VAL A 142 -5.60 32.61 33.06
CA VAL A 142 -5.74 31.27 33.65
C VAL A 142 -4.87 31.19 34.90
N LEU A 143 -5.46 30.89 36.05
CA LEU A 143 -4.72 30.86 37.31
C LEU A 143 -3.83 29.61 37.42
N PRO A 144 -2.69 29.67 38.13
CA PRO A 144 -1.91 28.47 38.44
C PRO A 144 -2.79 27.40 39.10
N GLY A 145 -2.71 26.17 38.61
CA GLY A 145 -3.57 25.04 39.00
C GLY A 145 -4.79 24.85 38.11
N GLU A 146 -5.13 25.80 37.24
CA GLU A 146 -6.28 25.72 36.34
C GLU A 146 -5.88 25.35 34.90
N ILE A 147 -6.88 25.07 34.08
CA ILE A 147 -6.72 24.69 32.68
C ILE A 147 -7.56 25.58 31.75
N ALA A 148 -7.12 25.71 30.50
CA ALA A 148 -7.93 26.21 29.39
C ALA A 148 -7.90 25.19 28.24
N VAL A 149 -8.93 25.16 27.40
CA VAL A 149 -9.02 24.21 26.29
C VAL A 149 -9.27 24.94 24.99
N THR A 150 -8.51 24.59 23.97
CA THR A 150 -8.64 25.13 22.60
C THR A 150 -8.71 23.99 21.58
N GLY A 151 -8.97 24.33 20.32
CA GLY A 151 -8.64 23.50 19.17
C GLY A 151 -7.13 23.28 19.03
N ALA A 152 -6.78 22.28 18.21
CA ALA A 152 -5.40 21.82 18.07
C ALA A 152 -4.70 22.27 16.77
N GLY A 153 -5.36 23.09 15.95
CA GLY A 153 -4.85 23.48 14.64
C GLY A 153 -4.54 22.26 13.76
N LYS A 154 -3.29 22.13 13.33
CA LYS A 154 -2.75 21.06 12.48
C LYS A 154 -2.15 19.89 13.25
N LEU A 155 -2.16 19.92 14.59
CA LEU A 155 -1.64 18.81 15.38
C LEU A 155 -2.48 17.54 15.17
N PRO A 156 -1.89 16.34 15.30
CA PRO A 156 -2.61 15.07 15.19
C PRO A 156 -3.45 14.75 16.45
N CYS A 157 -4.17 15.74 16.99
CA CYS A 157 -5.08 15.62 18.12
C CYS A 157 -6.31 16.51 17.94
N LYS A 158 -7.38 16.27 18.71
CA LYS A 158 -8.65 17.01 18.59
C LYS A 158 -8.59 18.35 19.34
N ASN A 159 -8.03 18.35 20.54
CA ASN A 159 -7.96 19.51 21.42
C ASN A 159 -6.62 19.60 22.12
N ILE A 160 -6.29 20.80 22.59
CA ILE A 160 -5.15 21.05 23.49
C ILE A 160 -5.72 21.48 24.84
N ILE A 161 -5.26 20.83 25.92
CA ILE A 161 -5.49 21.33 27.28
C ILE A 161 -4.26 22.13 27.70
N HIS A 162 -4.41 23.44 27.84
CA HIS A 162 -3.40 24.33 28.38
C HIS A 162 -3.45 24.30 29.90
N ALA A 163 -2.56 23.52 30.52
CA ALA A 163 -2.45 23.44 31.97
C ALA A 163 -1.43 24.45 32.48
N VAL A 164 -1.85 25.28 33.44
CA VAL A 164 -0.97 26.29 34.05
C VAL A 164 -0.38 25.74 35.35
N GLY A 165 0.84 25.24 35.26
CA GLY A 165 1.59 24.75 36.42
C GLY A 165 2.15 25.86 37.30
N PRO A 166 2.64 25.55 38.51
CA PRO A 166 3.27 26.53 39.39
C PRO A 166 4.72 26.83 38.97
N ARG A 167 5.13 28.09 39.15
CA ARG A 167 6.54 28.48 39.11
C ARG A 167 7.20 28.04 40.40
N TRP A 168 8.26 27.24 40.32
CA TRP A 168 8.88 26.68 41.49
C TRP A 168 9.52 27.74 42.38
N LYS A 169 9.22 27.66 43.67
CA LYS A 169 9.87 28.43 44.72
C LYS A 169 10.16 27.50 45.89
N ALA A 170 11.44 27.36 46.24
CA ALA A 170 11.87 26.46 47.32
C ALA A 170 11.19 26.78 48.67
N MET A 171 10.94 28.06 48.95
CA MET A 171 10.27 28.53 50.18
C MET A 171 8.75 28.29 50.19
N GLU A 172 8.14 27.95 49.06
CA GLU A 172 6.70 27.66 48.92
C GLU A 172 6.50 26.25 48.33
N LYS A 173 7.35 25.29 48.73
CA LYS A 173 7.39 23.93 48.18
C LYS A 173 6.03 23.25 48.21
N GLU A 174 5.36 23.25 49.36
CA GLU A 174 4.07 22.57 49.57
C GLU A 174 2.99 23.17 48.67
N ARG A 175 2.95 24.51 48.60
CA ARG A 175 2.03 25.24 47.72
C ARG A 175 2.28 24.93 46.24
N CYS A 176 3.55 24.82 45.83
CA CYS A 176 3.90 24.42 44.47
C CYS A 176 3.42 22.99 44.20
N ILE A 177 3.68 22.04 45.11
CA ILE A 177 3.20 20.66 44.97
C ILE A 177 1.67 20.63 44.83
N ASP A 178 0.94 21.32 45.70
CA ASP A 178 -0.54 21.30 45.68
C ASP A 178 -1.13 21.99 44.45
N THR A 179 -0.46 23.02 43.94
CA THR A 179 -0.86 23.67 42.68
C THR A 179 -0.64 22.75 41.48
N LEU A 180 0.47 22.02 41.44
CA LEU A 180 0.72 21.02 40.39
C LEU A 180 -0.30 19.87 40.46
N LYS A 181 -0.60 19.36 41.66
CA LYS A 181 -1.66 18.36 41.86
C LYS A 181 -3.00 18.87 41.32
N ARG A 182 -3.37 20.11 41.63
CA ARG A 182 -4.62 20.71 41.16
C ARG A 182 -4.67 20.83 39.63
N ALA A 183 -3.59 21.27 38.99
CA ALA A 183 -3.51 21.32 37.53
C ALA A 183 -3.74 19.94 36.88
N ILE A 184 -3.06 18.90 37.38
CA ILE A 184 -3.21 17.54 36.86
C ILE A 184 -4.60 16.98 37.16
N ALA A 185 -5.15 17.22 38.35
CA ALA A 185 -6.51 16.79 38.69
C ALA A 185 -7.56 17.43 37.78
N ASN A 186 -7.39 18.71 37.43
CA ASN A 186 -8.28 19.41 36.50
C ASN A 186 -8.15 18.86 35.06
N VAL A 187 -6.94 18.52 34.60
CA VAL A 187 -6.74 17.80 33.33
C VAL A 187 -7.52 16.48 33.34
N LEU A 188 -7.34 15.66 34.37
CA LEU A 188 -8.00 14.35 34.50
C LEU A 188 -9.52 14.48 34.55
N GLU A 189 -10.03 15.46 35.31
CA GLU A 189 -11.46 15.75 35.42
C GLU A 189 -12.08 16.12 34.06
N PHE A 190 -11.39 16.92 33.25
CA PHE A 190 -11.85 17.27 31.92
C PHE A 190 -11.88 16.05 30.98
N VAL A 191 -10.79 15.28 30.91
CA VAL A 191 -10.71 14.13 29.98
C VAL A 191 -11.64 12.98 30.37
N CYS A 192 -11.97 12.82 31.65
CA CYS A 192 -12.96 11.84 32.08
C CYS A 192 -14.40 12.28 31.75
N LYS A 193 -14.70 13.58 31.82
CA LYS A 193 -16.05 14.10 31.51
C LYS A 193 -16.38 14.10 30.02
N GLU A 194 -15.41 14.34 29.14
CA GLU A 194 -15.64 14.42 27.70
C GLU A 194 -15.69 13.04 27.05
N LYS A 195 -16.87 12.65 26.54
CA LYS A 195 -17.10 11.31 25.96
C LYS A 195 -16.26 11.01 24.71
N ARG A 196 -15.72 12.02 24.04
CA ARG A 196 -14.94 11.86 22.79
C ARG A 196 -13.44 11.65 23.02
N ILE A 197 -12.97 11.76 24.27
CA ILE A 197 -11.56 11.59 24.63
C ILE A 197 -11.36 10.17 25.16
N LYS A 198 -10.49 9.41 24.48
CA LYS A 198 -10.04 8.08 24.89
C LYS A 198 -8.56 8.10 25.29
N THR A 199 -7.78 9.03 24.76
CA THR A 199 -6.32 9.09 24.98
C THR A 199 -5.87 10.51 25.32
N VAL A 200 -5.00 10.65 26.32
CA VAL A 200 -4.39 11.93 26.72
C VAL A 200 -2.88 11.80 26.85
N ALA A 201 -2.13 12.76 26.33
CA ALA A 201 -0.68 12.85 26.51
C ALA A 201 -0.30 14.01 27.44
N ILE A 202 0.43 13.70 28.52
CA ILE A 202 0.78 14.62 29.61
C ILE A 202 2.32 14.76 29.69
N PRO A 203 2.87 15.98 29.59
CA PRO A 203 4.30 16.22 29.76
C PRO A 203 4.69 16.34 31.25
N ALA A 204 5.98 16.50 31.53
CA ALA A 204 6.47 16.91 32.86
C ALA A 204 6.10 18.38 33.15
N LEU A 205 4.83 18.60 33.49
CA LEU A 205 4.25 19.93 33.67
C LEU A 205 5.00 20.73 34.75
N SER A 206 5.60 21.86 34.35
CA SER A 206 6.42 22.78 35.18
C SER A 206 7.91 22.45 35.34
N SER A 207 8.41 21.30 34.85
CA SER A 207 9.82 20.91 35.07
C SER A 207 10.84 21.74 34.26
N GLY A 208 10.42 22.30 33.12
CA GLY A 208 11.27 23.11 32.25
C GLY A 208 11.45 24.55 32.74
N ILE A 209 10.87 25.51 32.00
CA ILE A 209 11.03 26.96 32.28
C ILE A 209 10.60 27.34 33.71
N PHE A 210 9.62 26.63 34.29
CA PHE A 210 9.11 26.90 35.63
C PHE A 210 9.97 26.29 36.75
N LYS A 211 11.05 25.56 36.38
CA LYS A 211 12.11 25.05 37.26
C LYS A 211 11.64 24.17 38.40
N PHE A 212 10.50 23.49 38.26
CA PHE A 212 10.04 22.52 39.23
C PHE A 212 11.02 21.33 39.24
N PRO A 213 11.59 20.93 40.40
CA PRO A 213 12.55 19.83 40.47
C PRO A 213 11.98 18.57 39.83
N LEU A 214 12.71 18.02 38.86
CA LEU A 214 12.19 17.00 37.94
C LEU A 214 11.62 15.77 38.66
N ASP A 215 12.36 15.18 39.59
CA ASP A 215 11.92 13.99 40.33
C ASP A 215 10.67 14.27 41.18
N LEU A 216 10.62 15.45 41.80
CA LEU A 216 9.45 15.87 42.58
C LEU A 216 8.25 16.14 41.67
N CYS A 217 8.48 16.69 40.48
CA CYS A 217 7.46 16.95 39.46
C CYS A 217 6.82 15.65 38.98
N THR A 218 7.62 14.69 38.49
CA THR A 218 7.12 13.41 37.97
C THR A 218 6.43 12.61 39.08
N MET A 219 7.01 12.56 40.27
CA MET A 219 6.40 11.89 41.43
C MET A 219 5.06 12.53 41.83
N THR A 220 4.94 13.86 41.77
CA THR A 220 3.68 14.56 42.06
C THR A 220 2.61 14.25 41.00
N ILE A 221 2.98 14.25 39.72
CA ILE A 221 2.07 13.90 38.61
C ILE A 221 1.56 12.45 38.78
N LEU A 222 2.46 11.48 38.96
CA LEU A 222 2.10 10.06 39.09
C LEU A 222 1.20 9.79 40.29
N ASN A 223 1.56 10.34 41.47
CA ASN A 223 0.73 10.17 42.66
C ASN A 223 -0.67 10.78 42.45
N THR A 224 -0.75 11.95 41.82
CA THR A 224 -2.05 12.57 41.52
C THR A 224 -2.91 11.69 40.63
N ILE A 225 -2.34 11.11 39.56
CA ILE A 225 -3.04 10.19 38.67
C ILE A 225 -3.52 8.95 39.43
N LYS A 226 -2.63 8.31 40.21
CA LYS A 226 -2.98 7.14 41.02
C LYS A 226 -4.12 7.43 41.98
N PHE A 227 -4.00 8.49 42.78
CA PHE A 227 -5.02 8.85 43.78
C PHE A 227 -6.35 9.24 43.14
N TYR A 228 -6.33 9.92 41.99
CA TYR A 228 -7.53 10.31 41.26
C TYR A 228 -8.37 9.07 40.87
N PHE A 229 -7.72 8.03 40.33
CA PHE A 229 -8.41 6.80 39.90
C PHE A 229 -8.61 5.76 41.02
N GLN A 230 -7.94 5.89 42.16
CA GLN A 230 -8.25 5.10 43.36
C GLN A 230 -9.51 5.60 44.09
N SER A 231 -9.78 6.91 44.04
CA SER A 231 -10.86 7.56 44.80
C SER A 231 -12.17 7.73 44.03
N LYS A 232 -12.18 7.46 42.72
CA LYS A 232 -13.34 7.62 41.83
C LYS A 232 -13.48 6.39 40.92
N GLN A 233 -14.72 5.96 40.66
CA GLN A 233 -14.97 5.07 39.50
C GLN A 233 -14.58 5.81 38.22
N VAL A 234 -14.00 5.09 37.24
CA VAL A 234 -13.73 5.63 35.91
C VAL A 234 -15.06 5.88 35.22
N VAL A 235 -15.62 7.08 35.42
CA VAL A 235 -16.81 7.56 34.70
C VAL A 235 -16.29 8.30 33.48
N GLY A 236 -16.20 7.63 32.33
CA GLY A 236 -15.69 8.23 31.10
C GLY A 236 -15.26 7.20 30.05
N ASN A 237 -14.82 7.69 28.89
CA ASN A 237 -14.31 6.87 27.78
C ASN A 237 -12.78 6.83 27.73
N LEU A 238 -12.09 7.43 28.70
CA LEU A 238 -10.63 7.45 28.80
C LEU A 238 -10.10 6.01 28.95
N LYS A 239 -9.25 5.61 28.02
CA LYS A 239 -8.58 4.30 27.96
C LYS A 239 -7.09 4.39 28.23
N GLU A 240 -6.43 5.48 27.84
CA GLU A 240 -4.97 5.58 27.92
C GLU A 240 -4.48 6.95 28.38
N ILE A 241 -3.49 6.95 29.28
CA ILE A 241 -2.73 8.11 29.74
C ILE A 241 -1.27 7.91 29.34
N HIS A 242 -0.76 8.78 28.48
CA HIS A 242 0.64 8.74 28.02
C HIS A 242 1.43 9.83 28.74
N LEU A 243 2.44 9.47 29.52
CA LEU A 243 3.42 10.40 30.07
C LEU A 243 4.58 10.53 29.08
N VAL A 244 4.76 11.71 28.49
CA VAL A 244 5.63 11.85 27.31
C VAL A 244 6.68 12.93 27.53
N SER A 245 7.92 12.62 27.15
CA SER A 245 9.00 13.61 27.00
C SER A 245 9.97 13.19 25.91
N ASN A 246 10.61 14.13 25.24
CA ASN A 246 11.70 13.85 24.30
C ASN A 246 13.09 13.87 24.99
N GLU A 247 13.16 14.34 26.24
CA GLU A 247 14.39 14.41 27.03
C GLU A 247 14.60 13.14 27.85
N ASP A 248 15.72 12.46 27.64
CA ASP A 248 16.09 11.22 28.35
C ASP A 248 16.01 11.33 29.88
N PRO A 249 16.51 12.41 30.54
CA PRO A 249 16.39 12.55 31.99
C PRO A 249 14.94 12.58 32.46
N THR A 250 14.07 13.26 31.71
CA THR A 250 12.63 13.38 32.05
C THR A 250 11.91 12.06 31.85
N VAL A 251 12.24 11.31 30.80
CA VAL A 251 11.72 9.95 30.57
C VAL A 251 12.13 9.01 31.69
N ALA A 252 13.41 9.03 32.09
CA ALA A 252 13.92 8.23 33.19
C ALA A 252 13.23 8.58 34.53
N ALA A 253 13.02 9.87 34.80
CA ALA A 253 12.32 10.34 36.00
C ALA A 253 10.84 9.91 36.01
N PHE A 254 10.15 9.91 34.86
CA PHE A 254 8.80 9.38 34.77
C PHE A 254 8.74 7.87 34.95
N LYS A 255 9.68 7.12 34.34
CA LYS A 255 9.79 5.67 34.50
C LYS A 255 10.00 5.30 35.97
N SER A 256 11.00 5.91 36.62
CA SER A 256 11.32 5.68 38.03
C SER A 256 10.15 6.04 38.96
N ALA A 257 9.49 7.18 38.73
CA ALA A 257 8.29 7.55 39.48
C ALA A 257 7.14 6.55 39.27
N SER A 258 6.97 6.04 38.05
CA SER A 258 5.91 5.07 37.74
C SER A 258 6.16 3.71 38.39
N GLU A 259 7.40 3.20 38.37
CA GLU A 259 7.80 1.97 39.06
C GLU A 259 7.61 2.09 40.58
N THR A 260 7.95 3.25 41.15
CA THR A 260 7.78 3.53 42.58
C THR A 260 6.32 3.61 42.99
N VAL A 261 5.48 4.27 42.17
CA VAL A 261 4.08 4.56 42.54
C VAL A 261 3.13 3.43 42.15
N LEU A 262 3.36 2.76 41.02
CA LEU A 262 2.44 1.80 40.42
C LEU A 262 2.96 0.34 40.44
N GLY A 263 4.23 0.13 40.81
CA GLY A 263 4.86 -1.19 40.88
C GLY A 263 5.51 -1.64 39.57
N SER A 264 5.76 -2.94 39.47
CA SER A 264 6.55 -3.55 38.38
C SER A 264 6.02 -3.20 36.99
N ASN A 265 6.97 -2.87 36.11
CA ASN A 265 6.76 -2.55 34.71
C ASN A 265 6.15 -3.76 33.96
N GLU A 266 4.98 -3.59 33.32
CA GLU A 266 4.34 -4.64 32.52
C GLU A 266 4.87 -4.67 31.06
N LEU A 267 5.86 -3.84 30.74
CA LEU A 267 6.49 -3.81 29.41
C LEU A 267 7.26 -5.11 29.09
N ASP A 268 7.94 -5.72 30.08
CA ASP A 268 8.72 -6.96 29.91
C ASP A 268 7.84 -8.19 29.62
N SER A 269 6.55 -8.12 29.98
CA SER A 269 5.53 -9.11 29.61
C SER A 269 4.99 -8.93 28.18
N TRP A 270 5.40 -7.86 27.49
CA TRP A 270 4.85 -7.39 26.21
C TRP A 270 5.89 -7.08 25.13
N GLU A 271 7.16 -7.45 25.30
CA GLU A 271 8.15 -7.38 24.21
C GLU A 271 7.92 -8.48 23.18
N HIS A 272 6.91 -8.28 22.35
CA HIS A 272 6.88 -8.65 20.94
C HIS A 272 5.58 -8.06 20.38
N GLN A 273 5.61 -6.94 19.66
CA GLN A 273 4.89 -6.66 18.39
C GLN A 273 5.03 -5.20 17.97
N GLU A 274 5.95 -4.89 17.06
CA GLU A 274 5.67 -4.00 15.91
C GLU A 274 6.48 -4.57 14.73
N THR A 275 5.87 -5.55 14.06
CA THR A 275 6.21 -5.98 12.70
C THR A 275 4.91 -5.90 11.94
N THR A 276 4.83 -5.03 10.95
CA THR A 276 3.73 -5.03 9.99
C THR A 276 3.68 -6.42 9.34
N PRO A 277 2.62 -7.23 9.54
CA PRO A 277 2.60 -8.62 9.10
C PRO A 277 2.45 -8.72 7.57
N PRO A 278 2.94 -9.80 6.94
CA PRO A 278 2.79 -10.01 5.51
C PRO A 278 1.32 -10.11 5.07
N PHE A 279 1.02 -9.59 3.88
CA PHE A 279 -0.21 -9.85 3.14
C PHE A 279 -0.35 -11.36 2.88
N ASN A 280 -1.41 -11.93 3.48
CA ASN A 280 -1.70 -13.36 3.68
C ASN A 280 -0.96 -14.01 4.84
N MET A 281 -1.38 -13.64 6.05
CA MET A 281 -1.01 -14.38 7.25
C MET A 281 -1.78 -15.71 7.26
N THR A 282 -1.04 -16.83 7.17
CA THR A 282 -1.56 -18.18 7.42
C THR A 282 -1.04 -18.66 8.76
N ILE A 283 -1.93 -19.04 9.68
CA ILE A 283 -1.56 -19.63 10.97
C ILE A 283 -2.11 -21.05 11.00
N GLN A 284 -1.23 -22.03 11.19
CA GLN A 284 -1.62 -23.37 11.56
C GLN A 284 -1.62 -23.48 13.08
N THR A 285 -2.77 -23.80 13.66
CA THR A 285 -2.84 -24.12 15.08
C THR A 285 -2.31 -25.54 15.30
N PRO A 286 -1.69 -25.84 16.46
CA PRO A 286 -1.26 -27.21 16.80
C PRO A 286 -2.41 -28.24 16.78
N GLN A 287 -3.64 -27.76 16.74
CA GLN A 287 -4.89 -28.51 16.76
C GLN A 287 -5.44 -28.83 15.35
N GLY A 288 -4.67 -28.56 14.28
CA GLY A 288 -5.04 -28.91 12.90
C GLY A 288 -5.96 -27.90 12.19
N LEU A 289 -6.20 -26.72 12.77
CA LEU A 289 -6.97 -25.65 12.15
C LEU A 289 -6.04 -24.66 11.43
N THR A 290 -6.37 -24.31 10.19
CA THR A 290 -5.61 -23.34 9.38
C THR A 290 -6.40 -22.05 9.25
N LEU A 291 -5.90 -20.95 9.81
CA LEU A 291 -6.47 -19.61 9.69
C LEU A 291 -5.78 -18.84 8.57
N GLN A 292 -6.54 -18.12 7.75
CA GLN A 292 -6.01 -17.26 6.67
C GLN A 292 -6.77 -15.93 6.59
N ILE A 293 -6.06 -14.82 6.36
CA ILE A 293 -6.66 -13.58 5.85
C ILE A 293 -6.37 -13.48 4.35
N VAL A 294 -7.40 -13.18 3.55
CA VAL A 294 -7.33 -13.06 2.10
C VAL A 294 -7.90 -11.71 1.69
N LEU A 295 -7.17 -10.91 0.90
CA LEU A 295 -7.77 -9.78 0.19
C LEU A 295 -8.35 -10.28 -1.13
N GLY A 296 -9.66 -10.13 -1.30
CA GLY A 296 -10.34 -10.60 -2.50
C GLY A 296 -11.84 -10.55 -2.40
N TYR A 297 -12.48 -11.03 -3.46
CA TYR A 297 -13.94 -11.10 -3.58
C TYR A 297 -14.45 -12.43 -3.01
N ILE A 298 -15.49 -12.37 -2.17
CA ILE A 298 -16.02 -13.53 -1.43
C ILE A 298 -16.68 -14.56 -2.35
N GLU A 299 -17.30 -14.12 -3.43
CA GLU A 299 -17.97 -14.95 -4.43
C GLU A 299 -17.02 -15.72 -5.35
N LEU A 300 -15.71 -15.43 -5.28
CA LEU A 300 -14.67 -16.10 -6.05
C LEU A 300 -13.89 -17.17 -5.25
N GLN A 301 -14.25 -17.38 -3.98
CA GLN A 301 -13.50 -18.24 -3.07
C GLN A 301 -13.78 -19.72 -3.30
N MET A 302 -12.72 -20.50 -3.48
CA MET A 302 -12.79 -21.96 -3.68
C MET A 302 -12.70 -22.71 -2.34
N THR A 303 -13.70 -22.55 -1.48
CA THR A 303 -13.83 -23.28 -0.19
C THR A 303 -15.09 -24.13 -0.17
N ASP A 304 -15.15 -25.14 0.69
CA ASP A 304 -16.35 -25.99 0.81
C ASP A 304 -17.59 -25.18 1.19
N VAL A 305 -17.39 -24.16 2.03
CA VAL A 305 -18.45 -23.24 2.48
C VAL A 305 -18.07 -21.79 2.19
N ILE A 306 -19.04 -21.02 1.66
CA ILE A 306 -18.98 -19.55 1.63
C ILE A 306 -20.05 -19.01 2.59
N VAL A 307 -19.68 -18.03 3.42
CA VAL A 307 -20.61 -17.41 4.35
C VAL A 307 -21.17 -16.13 3.76
N ASN A 308 -22.49 -16.04 3.75
CA ASN A 308 -23.24 -14.88 3.30
C ASN A 308 -23.80 -14.09 4.50
N SER A 309 -23.98 -12.79 4.34
CA SER A 309 -24.55 -11.86 5.32
C SER A 309 -25.89 -11.33 4.82
N VAL A 310 -26.99 -11.76 5.44
CA VAL A 310 -28.35 -11.50 4.93
C VAL A 310 -29.20 -10.79 5.98
N THR A 311 -29.94 -9.76 5.56
CA THR A 311 -31.01 -9.16 6.37
C THR A 311 -32.35 -9.67 5.84
N PRO A 312 -32.98 -10.68 6.48
CA PRO A 312 -34.21 -11.27 5.99
C PRO A 312 -35.33 -10.22 5.82
N PRO A 313 -36.26 -10.44 4.87
CA PRO A 313 -36.35 -11.61 4.01
C PRO A 313 -35.47 -11.55 2.75
N ASN A 314 -34.75 -10.47 2.47
CA ASN A 314 -34.23 -10.19 1.12
C ASN A 314 -32.72 -10.48 0.96
N LEU A 315 -32.36 -11.40 0.05
CA LEU A 315 -30.97 -11.71 -0.34
C LEU A 315 -30.31 -10.64 -1.22
N ARG A 316 -31.07 -9.66 -1.73
CA ARG A 316 -30.58 -8.60 -2.64
C ARG A 316 -30.12 -7.35 -1.90
N VAL A 317 -30.04 -7.41 -0.57
CA VAL A 317 -29.64 -6.29 0.28
C VAL A 317 -28.23 -6.51 0.81
N GLY A 318 -27.35 -5.54 0.54
CA GLY A 318 -25.97 -5.52 1.02
C GLY A 318 -24.96 -6.09 0.01
N PRO A 319 -23.75 -5.50 -0.08
CA PRO A 319 -22.79 -5.78 -1.16
C PRO A 319 -22.32 -7.26 -1.18
N VAL A 320 -22.17 -7.88 -0.01
CA VAL A 320 -21.80 -9.29 0.13
C VAL A 320 -22.90 -10.22 -0.39
N SER A 321 -24.15 -10.01 0.02
CA SER A 321 -25.25 -10.89 -0.41
C SER A 321 -25.60 -10.69 -1.88
N THR A 322 -25.53 -9.46 -2.38
CA THR A 322 -25.75 -9.17 -3.80
C THR A 322 -24.70 -9.83 -4.71
N SER A 323 -23.41 -9.75 -4.37
CA SER A 323 -22.33 -10.37 -5.15
C SER A 323 -22.42 -11.91 -5.16
N ILE A 324 -22.70 -12.51 -3.99
CA ILE A 324 -22.91 -13.96 -3.86
C ILE A 324 -24.12 -14.40 -4.69
N LEU A 325 -25.26 -13.72 -4.58
CA LEU A 325 -26.47 -14.09 -5.33
C LEU A 325 -26.30 -13.91 -6.85
N GLN A 326 -25.65 -12.82 -7.29
CA GLN A 326 -25.38 -12.57 -8.70
C GLN A 326 -24.56 -13.70 -9.32
N ARG A 327 -23.60 -14.26 -8.57
CA ARG A 327 -22.76 -15.36 -9.04
C ARG A 327 -23.45 -16.72 -8.94
N ALA A 328 -24.17 -16.98 -7.85
CA ALA A 328 -24.85 -18.26 -7.59
C ALA A 328 -26.04 -18.51 -8.53
N GLY A 329 -26.75 -17.46 -8.92
CA GLY A 329 -27.98 -17.53 -9.70
C GLY A 329 -29.26 -17.49 -8.86
N ASN A 330 -30.39 -17.27 -9.52
CA ASN A 330 -31.71 -17.11 -8.89
C ASN A 330 -32.20 -18.41 -8.20
N GLU A 331 -31.61 -19.55 -8.53
CA GLU A 331 -31.92 -20.86 -7.94
C GLU A 331 -31.64 -20.88 -6.42
N MET A 332 -30.61 -20.17 -5.97
CA MET A 332 -30.29 -19.98 -4.54
C MET A 332 -31.38 -19.23 -3.80
N GLU A 333 -31.92 -18.19 -4.42
CA GLU A 333 -32.99 -17.38 -3.84
C GLU A 333 -34.26 -18.21 -3.65
N LEU A 334 -34.60 -19.07 -4.61
CA LEU A 334 -35.74 -20.00 -4.49
C LEU A 334 -35.55 -21.02 -3.36
N GLU A 335 -34.36 -21.59 -3.21
CA GLU A 335 -34.06 -22.54 -2.13
C GLU A 335 -34.10 -21.85 -0.76
N PHE A 336 -33.52 -20.66 -0.66
CA PHE A 336 -33.51 -19.83 0.55
C PHE A 336 -34.93 -19.55 1.03
N TYR A 337 -35.82 -19.03 0.17
CA TYR A 337 -37.20 -18.73 0.56
C TYR A 337 -38.00 -19.98 0.96
N LYS A 338 -37.81 -21.11 0.26
CA LYS A 338 -38.43 -22.40 0.67
C LYS A 338 -38.00 -22.82 2.08
N LYS A 339 -36.75 -22.59 2.46
CA LYS A 339 -36.22 -22.95 3.79
C LYS A 339 -36.63 -21.97 4.88
N VAL A 340 -36.66 -20.67 4.60
CA VAL A 340 -37.10 -19.64 5.55
C VAL A 340 -38.56 -19.86 5.99
N THR A 341 -39.45 -20.23 5.06
CA THR A 341 -40.88 -20.46 5.36
C THR A 341 -41.21 -21.72 6.18
N LYS A 342 -40.29 -22.70 6.29
CA LYS A 342 -40.55 -24.00 6.94
C LYS A 342 -39.90 -24.18 8.32
N LYS A 343 -38.98 -23.31 8.74
CA LYS A 343 -38.09 -23.58 9.89
C LYS A 343 -37.67 -22.38 10.75
N PHE A 344 -38.20 -21.18 10.54
CA PHE A 344 -37.71 -20.02 11.28
C PHE A 344 -38.15 -20.05 12.75
N SER A 345 -37.26 -20.55 13.62
CA SER A 345 -37.31 -20.32 15.07
C SER A 345 -36.45 -19.10 15.40
N ASP A 346 -36.80 -18.32 16.42
CA ASP A 346 -36.05 -17.13 16.86
C ASP A 346 -34.58 -17.43 17.26
N SER A 347 -34.21 -18.72 17.35
CA SER A 347 -32.88 -19.21 17.72
C SER A 347 -31.97 -19.59 16.53
N GLN A 348 -32.51 -19.69 15.31
CA GLN A 348 -31.74 -20.11 14.13
C GLN A 348 -31.08 -18.89 13.45
N LEU A 349 -29.76 -18.76 13.58
CA LEU A 349 -28.99 -17.64 13.03
C LEU A 349 -28.31 -17.96 11.70
N VAL A 350 -28.20 -19.24 11.34
CA VAL A 350 -27.58 -19.71 10.10
C VAL A 350 -28.54 -20.59 9.33
N LEU A 351 -28.73 -20.28 8.04
CA LEU A 351 -29.49 -21.09 7.09
C LEU A 351 -28.57 -21.58 5.98
N VAL A 352 -28.65 -22.86 5.63
CA VAL A 352 -27.76 -23.49 4.64
C VAL A 352 -28.48 -23.72 3.32
N THR A 353 -27.87 -23.32 2.20
CA THR A 353 -28.26 -23.63 0.82
C THR A 353 -27.12 -24.32 0.07
N GLU A 354 -27.38 -24.85 -1.13
CA GLU A 354 -26.32 -25.31 -2.02
C GLU A 354 -25.49 -24.14 -2.60
N GLY A 355 -24.28 -24.42 -3.07
CA GLY A 355 -23.44 -23.42 -3.73
C GLY A 355 -23.94 -22.98 -5.10
N PHE A 356 -24.75 -23.80 -5.78
CA PHE A 356 -25.20 -23.57 -7.17
C PHE A 356 -24.02 -23.27 -8.11
N LYS A 357 -23.97 -22.08 -8.71
CA LYS A 357 -22.93 -21.65 -9.65
C LYS A 357 -21.68 -21.07 -8.95
N LEU A 358 -21.66 -21.01 -7.61
CA LEU A 358 -20.47 -20.64 -6.86
C LEU A 358 -19.46 -21.80 -6.80
N PRO A 359 -18.17 -21.50 -6.67
CA PRO A 359 -17.12 -22.52 -6.48
C PRO A 359 -17.07 -23.07 -5.04
N CYS A 360 -18.22 -23.35 -4.43
CA CYS A 360 -18.35 -23.92 -3.09
C CYS A 360 -19.45 -24.99 -3.04
N LYS A 361 -19.42 -25.87 -2.03
CA LYS A 361 -20.47 -26.90 -1.85
C LYS A 361 -21.73 -26.31 -1.22
N TYR A 362 -21.56 -25.43 -0.24
CA TYR A 362 -22.67 -24.85 0.53
C TYR A 362 -22.49 -23.35 0.72
N VAL A 363 -23.61 -22.64 0.84
CA VAL A 363 -23.64 -21.26 1.33
C VAL A 363 -24.33 -21.19 2.68
N PHE A 364 -23.63 -20.63 3.67
CA PHE A 364 -24.16 -20.43 5.01
C PHE A 364 -24.62 -18.98 5.13
N HIS A 365 -25.93 -18.78 5.17
CA HIS A 365 -26.56 -17.47 5.28
C HIS A 365 -26.71 -17.08 6.74
N VAL A 366 -25.91 -16.13 7.20
CA VAL A 366 -26.06 -15.48 8.51
C VAL A 366 -27.23 -14.51 8.45
N LEU A 367 -28.20 -14.70 9.33
CA LEU A 367 -29.46 -13.97 9.34
C LEU A 367 -29.41 -12.87 10.41
N TRP A 368 -29.34 -11.61 9.98
CA TRP A 368 -29.34 -10.47 10.89
C TRP A 368 -30.75 -10.14 11.35
N ASN A 369 -30.97 -10.16 12.68
CA ASN A 369 -32.21 -9.72 13.30
C ASN A 369 -32.01 -8.35 13.97
N PRO A 370 -32.67 -7.27 13.51
CA PRO A 370 -32.52 -5.94 14.10
C PRO A 370 -33.00 -5.85 15.56
N ALA A 371 -33.79 -6.83 16.05
CA ALA A 371 -34.25 -6.88 17.44
C ALA A 371 -33.18 -7.34 18.44
N GLN A 372 -32.04 -7.87 17.99
CA GLN A 372 -30.95 -8.32 18.86
C GLN A 372 -29.65 -7.53 18.62
N PRO A 373 -28.78 -7.40 19.63
CA PRO A 373 -27.48 -6.75 19.45
C PRO A 373 -26.64 -7.44 18.36
N ALA A 374 -26.17 -6.67 17.38
CA ALA A 374 -25.44 -7.20 16.24
C ALA A 374 -24.15 -7.95 16.63
N SER A 375 -23.44 -7.51 17.68
CA SER A 375 -22.26 -8.22 18.20
C SER A 375 -22.59 -9.61 18.75
N LEU A 376 -23.78 -9.77 19.36
CA LEU A 376 -24.26 -11.06 19.88
C LEU A 376 -24.66 -12.00 18.73
N ILE A 377 -25.34 -11.47 17.71
CA ILE A 377 -25.65 -12.23 16.49
C ILE A 377 -24.37 -12.70 15.82
N LEU A 378 -23.39 -11.81 15.63
CA LEU A 378 -22.10 -12.14 15.02
C LEU A 378 -21.42 -13.30 15.74
N LYS A 379 -21.30 -13.20 17.07
CA LYS A 379 -20.69 -14.24 17.91
C LYS A 379 -21.38 -15.58 17.74
N ASN A 380 -22.70 -15.62 17.93
CA ASN A 380 -23.47 -16.86 17.89
C ASN A 380 -23.56 -17.45 16.47
N ALA A 381 -23.61 -16.61 15.45
CA ALA A 381 -23.62 -17.05 14.05
C ALA A 381 -22.27 -17.63 13.62
N MET A 382 -21.15 -17.03 14.04
CA MET A 382 -19.81 -17.59 13.84
C MET A 382 -19.71 -18.98 14.47
N LYS A 383 -20.15 -19.11 15.73
CA LYS A 383 -20.20 -20.40 16.42
C LYS A 383 -21.02 -21.44 15.65
N GLN A 384 -22.24 -21.12 15.26
CA GLN A 384 -23.10 -22.03 14.47
C GLN A 384 -22.45 -22.41 13.13
N CYS A 385 -21.84 -21.47 12.41
CA CYS A 385 -21.15 -21.76 11.15
C CYS A 385 -19.99 -22.76 11.34
N LEU A 386 -19.20 -22.59 12.39
CA LEU A 386 -18.07 -23.46 12.70
C LEU A 386 -18.54 -24.86 13.16
N GLU A 387 -19.57 -24.93 14.00
CA GLU A 387 -20.20 -26.19 14.42
C GLU A 387 -20.77 -26.97 13.22
N GLU A 388 -21.41 -26.30 12.27
CA GLU A 388 -21.90 -26.92 11.03
C GLU A 388 -20.76 -27.49 10.17
N CYS A 389 -19.54 -26.97 10.29
CA CYS A 389 -18.35 -27.51 9.62
C CYS A 389 -17.88 -28.85 10.21
N LEU A 390 -18.39 -29.30 11.36
CA LEU A 390 -18.07 -30.61 11.95
C LEU A 390 -18.57 -31.78 11.08
N LYS A 391 -19.50 -31.53 10.15
CA LYS A 391 -19.92 -32.53 9.15
C LYS A 391 -18.71 -33.07 8.38
N PRO A 392 -18.70 -34.37 8.02
CA PRO A 392 -17.51 -35.05 7.51
C PRO A 392 -16.94 -34.48 6.20
N ASN A 393 -17.76 -33.81 5.39
CA ASN A 393 -17.39 -33.37 4.03
C ASN A 393 -16.97 -31.89 3.92
N ILE A 394 -16.84 -31.20 5.06
CA ILE A 394 -16.46 -29.77 5.12
C ILE A 394 -15.07 -29.66 5.75
N THR A 395 -14.13 -29.13 4.97
CA THR A 395 -12.71 -28.96 5.33
C THR A 395 -12.25 -27.51 5.16
N SER A 396 -13.07 -26.65 4.56
CA SER A 396 -12.76 -25.22 4.41
C SER A 396 -14.00 -24.32 4.43
N ILE A 397 -13.88 -23.14 5.02
CA ILE A 397 -14.94 -22.13 5.12
C ILE A 397 -14.36 -20.72 4.91
N SER A 398 -15.06 -19.90 4.12
CA SER A 398 -14.71 -18.50 3.87
C SER A 398 -15.74 -17.56 4.48
N PHE A 399 -15.29 -16.70 5.40
CA PHE A 399 -16.08 -15.63 6.01
C PHE A 399 -15.72 -14.28 5.40
N PRO A 400 -16.69 -13.44 5.00
CA PRO A 400 -16.46 -12.02 4.80
C PRO A 400 -16.25 -11.34 6.17
N ALA A 401 -15.88 -10.05 6.19
CA ALA A 401 -15.90 -9.25 7.41
C ALA A 401 -17.34 -8.98 7.90
N LEU A 402 -17.96 -10.01 8.49
CA LEU A 402 -19.37 -10.03 8.85
C LEU A 402 -19.72 -8.88 9.80
N GLY A 403 -20.70 -8.07 9.41
CA GLY A 403 -21.21 -6.97 10.22
C GLY A 403 -20.41 -5.66 10.14
N SER A 404 -19.28 -5.63 9.44
CA SER A 404 -18.43 -4.43 9.28
C SER A 404 -18.97 -3.37 8.31
N GLY A 405 -19.94 -3.74 7.47
CA GLY A 405 -20.61 -2.86 6.50
C GLY A 405 -21.90 -2.25 7.06
N ASN A 406 -23.02 -2.47 6.36
CA ASN A 406 -24.33 -1.87 6.67
C ASN A 406 -24.89 -2.18 8.07
N ILE A 407 -24.35 -3.19 8.76
CA ILE A 407 -24.76 -3.55 10.14
C ILE A 407 -24.11 -2.61 11.17
N GLY A 408 -22.99 -1.96 10.83
CA GLY A 408 -22.39 -0.87 11.62
C GLY A 408 -21.55 -1.31 12.82
N ILE A 409 -21.08 -2.56 12.88
CA ILE A 409 -20.15 -3.00 13.92
C ILE A 409 -18.74 -2.45 13.60
N GLY A 410 -18.04 -1.92 14.61
CA GLY A 410 -16.66 -1.45 14.46
C GLY A 410 -15.73 -2.54 13.92
N LYS A 411 -14.85 -2.20 12.98
CA LYS A 411 -13.98 -3.15 12.25
C LYS A 411 -13.04 -3.92 13.16
N ASP A 412 -12.53 -3.25 14.20
CA ASP A 412 -11.75 -3.80 15.30
C ASP A 412 -12.54 -4.85 16.10
N ILE A 413 -13.78 -4.50 16.49
CA ILE A 413 -14.69 -5.38 17.23
C ILE A 413 -15.08 -6.61 16.39
N VAL A 414 -15.34 -6.41 15.09
CA VAL A 414 -15.66 -7.52 14.16
C VAL A 414 -14.49 -8.50 14.09
N ALA A 415 -13.26 -7.99 13.88
CA ALA A 415 -12.07 -8.82 13.86
C ALA A 415 -11.91 -9.60 15.16
N GLU A 416 -11.95 -8.93 16.31
CA GLU A 416 -11.82 -9.54 17.63
C GLU A 416 -12.84 -10.67 17.87
N LEU A 417 -14.12 -10.40 17.62
CA LEU A 417 -15.19 -11.39 17.82
C LEU A 417 -15.01 -12.59 16.89
N MET A 418 -14.73 -12.35 15.61
CA MET A 418 -14.57 -13.42 14.63
C MET A 418 -13.34 -14.30 14.94
N PHE A 419 -12.21 -13.71 15.33
CA PHE A 419 -11.02 -14.48 15.73
C PHE A 419 -11.26 -15.29 17.01
N ASN A 420 -11.87 -14.67 18.04
CA ASN A 420 -12.12 -15.36 19.31
C ASN A 420 -12.98 -16.61 19.12
N GLU A 421 -14.04 -16.56 18.32
CA GLU A 421 -14.90 -17.72 18.07
C GLU A 421 -14.16 -18.85 17.32
N VAL A 422 -13.27 -18.54 16.38
CA VAL A 422 -12.45 -19.57 15.73
C VAL A 422 -11.49 -20.22 16.71
N LEU A 423 -10.91 -19.45 17.63
CA LEU A 423 -10.01 -19.99 18.66
C LEU A 423 -10.74 -20.84 19.70
N VAL A 424 -11.96 -20.45 20.10
CA VAL A 424 -12.84 -21.26 20.95
C VAL A 424 -13.14 -22.59 20.26
N PHE A 425 -13.57 -22.56 19.00
CA PHE A 425 -13.82 -23.77 18.21
C PHE A 425 -12.58 -24.66 18.08
N ALA A 426 -11.40 -24.07 17.82
CA ALA A 426 -10.15 -24.81 17.71
C ALA A 426 -9.79 -25.56 19.01
N LYS A 427 -10.08 -24.96 20.17
CA LYS A 427 -9.87 -25.59 21.50
C LYS A 427 -10.85 -26.73 21.76
N GLU A 428 -12.10 -26.57 21.35
CA GLU A 428 -13.16 -27.57 21.58
C GLU A 428 -13.06 -28.77 20.62
N HIS A 429 -12.47 -28.58 19.42
CA HIS A 429 -12.46 -29.58 18.35
C HIS A 429 -11.05 -29.92 17.82
N LEU A 430 -10.15 -30.33 18.72
CA LEU A 430 -8.72 -30.59 18.48
C LEU A 430 -8.36 -31.58 17.34
N LYS A 431 -9.32 -32.36 16.84
CA LYS A 431 -9.11 -33.40 15.81
C LYS A 431 -9.65 -32.99 14.44
N LYS A 432 -10.36 -31.88 14.34
CA LYS A 432 -10.99 -31.44 13.09
C LYS A 432 -10.00 -30.59 12.29
N GLN A 433 -9.63 -31.09 11.11
CA GLN A 433 -8.92 -30.27 10.13
C GLN A 433 -9.92 -29.34 9.43
N LEU A 434 -9.75 -28.03 9.62
CA LEU A 434 -10.59 -27.01 9.02
C LEU A 434 -9.73 -25.82 8.61
N THR A 435 -9.87 -25.37 7.37
CA THR A 435 -9.30 -24.11 6.89
C THR A 435 -10.33 -23.00 6.98
N VAL A 436 -10.09 -21.99 7.80
CA VAL A 436 -10.94 -20.81 7.96
C VAL A 436 -10.28 -19.62 7.27
N ARG A 437 -10.95 -19.03 6.28
CA ARG A 437 -10.50 -17.84 5.54
C ARG A 437 -11.35 -16.62 5.91
N PHE A 438 -10.71 -15.52 6.30
CA PHE A 438 -11.33 -14.21 6.39
C PHE A 438 -11.05 -13.43 5.11
N VAL A 439 -12.09 -13.15 4.34
CA VAL A 439 -12.01 -12.57 3.00
C VAL A 439 -12.43 -11.11 3.07
N ILE A 440 -11.45 -10.24 2.88
CA ILE A 440 -11.59 -8.80 3.00
C ILE A 440 -11.61 -8.19 1.60
N PHE A 441 -12.54 -7.29 1.34
CA PHE A 441 -12.67 -6.62 0.05
C PHE A 441 -11.40 -5.80 -0.25
N PRO A 442 -10.77 -5.88 -1.45
CA PRO A 442 -9.48 -5.26 -1.75
C PRO A 442 -9.40 -3.75 -1.42
N GLU A 443 -10.50 -3.03 -1.64
CA GLU A 443 -10.59 -1.60 -1.44
C GLU A 443 -10.85 -1.21 0.03
N ASP A 444 -11.12 -2.16 0.92
CA ASP A 444 -11.39 -1.92 2.35
C ASP A 444 -10.15 -2.16 3.24
N LEU A 445 -9.14 -1.30 3.04
CA LEU A 445 -7.86 -1.37 3.75
C LEU A 445 -7.98 -1.22 5.26
N GLU A 446 -8.97 -0.48 5.75
CA GLU A 446 -9.20 -0.29 7.19
C GLU A 446 -9.69 -1.59 7.85
N THR A 447 -10.55 -2.35 7.18
CA THR A 447 -10.97 -3.67 7.66
C THR A 447 -9.81 -4.66 7.61
N TYR A 448 -8.99 -4.59 6.55
CA TYR A 448 -7.79 -5.42 6.44
C TYR A 448 -6.80 -5.17 7.59
N LYS A 449 -6.53 -3.90 7.94
CA LYS A 449 -5.68 -3.53 9.07
C LYS A 449 -6.21 -4.11 10.38
N ALA A 450 -7.52 -4.02 10.62
CA ALA A 450 -8.15 -4.54 11.84
C ALA A 450 -8.01 -6.07 11.97
N PHE A 451 -8.31 -6.82 10.91
CA PHE A 451 -8.15 -8.28 10.90
C PHE A 451 -6.69 -8.70 11.02
N SER A 452 -5.77 -8.01 10.34
CA SER A 452 -4.34 -8.29 10.40
C SER A 452 -3.79 -8.05 11.80
N HIS A 453 -4.20 -6.95 12.45
CA HIS A 453 -3.84 -6.68 13.85
C HIS A 453 -4.28 -7.81 14.78
N GLU A 454 -5.54 -8.24 14.69
CA GLU A 454 -6.09 -9.28 15.56
C GLU A 454 -5.45 -10.65 15.33
N MET A 455 -5.12 -11.01 14.09
CA MET A 455 -4.43 -12.25 13.78
C MET A 455 -3.02 -12.29 14.39
N THR A 456 -2.31 -11.18 14.31
CA THR A 456 -0.94 -11.03 14.80
C THR A 456 -0.91 -11.09 16.34
N LYS A 457 -1.91 -10.50 17.00
CA LYS A 457 -2.15 -10.61 18.45
C LYS A 457 -2.37 -12.06 18.90
N ASN A 458 -3.21 -12.83 18.19
CA ASN A 458 -3.59 -14.19 18.59
C ASN A 458 -2.51 -15.26 18.27
N TYR A 459 -1.68 -15.05 17.23
CA TYR A 459 -0.54 -15.92 16.91
C TYR A 459 0.42 -16.09 18.10
N LYS A 460 0.70 -15.00 18.81
CA LYS A 460 1.64 -14.98 19.95
C LYS A 460 1.11 -15.72 21.18
N MET A 461 -0.21 -15.79 21.36
CA MET A 461 -0.81 -16.59 22.42
C MET A 461 -0.72 -18.10 22.14
N LEU A 462 -0.80 -18.53 20.88
CA LEU A 462 -0.79 -19.95 20.51
C LEU A 462 0.61 -20.59 20.60
N ASN A 463 1.68 -19.83 20.35
CA ASN A 463 3.06 -20.32 20.40
C ASN A 463 3.69 -20.39 21.80
N ARG A 464 3.04 -19.88 22.86
CA ARG A 464 3.56 -19.96 24.24
C ARG A 464 3.54 -21.39 24.83
N ASN A 465 2.93 -22.37 24.16
CA ASN A 465 2.73 -23.72 24.69
C ASN A 465 3.56 -24.84 24.04
N ILE A 466 4.60 -24.54 23.25
CA ILE A 466 5.46 -25.58 22.64
C ILE A 466 6.94 -25.26 22.87
N TYR A 467 7.40 -25.50 24.09
CA TYR A 467 8.77 -25.97 24.30
C TYR A 467 8.65 -27.45 24.68
N ASN A 468 8.87 -28.34 23.71
CA ASN A 468 9.61 -29.60 23.86
C ASN A 468 9.58 -30.45 22.56
N VAL A 469 10.78 -30.91 22.17
CA VAL A 469 11.19 -31.96 21.19
C VAL A 469 11.19 -31.62 19.67
N PRO A 470 12.05 -32.26 18.82
CA PRO A 470 13.10 -31.57 18.06
C PRO A 470 12.98 -31.70 16.52
N GLN A 471 13.87 -30.96 15.83
CA GLN A 471 14.03 -30.82 14.37
C GLN A 471 13.74 -32.07 13.53
N GLY A 472 12.86 -31.90 12.54
CA GLY A 472 12.73 -32.75 11.36
C GLY A 472 12.99 -31.92 10.10
N THR A 473 13.98 -32.36 9.33
CA THR A 473 14.51 -31.80 8.08
C THR A 473 13.48 -31.74 6.95
N SER A 474 13.46 -30.63 6.21
CA SER A 474 13.21 -30.66 4.76
C SER A 474 13.96 -29.49 4.11
N GLU A 475 15.05 -29.83 3.44
CA GLU A 475 15.77 -28.96 2.52
C GLU A 475 14.93 -28.76 1.26
N GLU A 476 14.80 -27.51 0.80
CA GLU A 476 14.73 -27.24 -0.64
C GLU A 476 15.24 -25.81 -0.94
N GLN A 477 16.41 -25.79 -1.58
CA GLN A 477 17.00 -24.78 -2.47
C GLN A 477 17.05 -23.31 -2.00
N ARG A 478 18.12 -23.00 -1.24
CA ARG A 478 18.72 -21.66 -1.12
C ARG A 478 19.84 -21.52 -2.15
N GLU A 479 19.63 -20.73 -3.19
CA GLU A 479 20.73 -20.17 -3.98
C GLU A 479 21.02 -18.74 -3.52
N ASN A 480 22.31 -18.47 -3.32
CA ASN A 480 22.96 -17.27 -2.77
C ASN A 480 23.13 -17.29 -1.25
N GLY A 481 24.30 -17.79 -0.85
CA GLY A 481 24.74 -17.85 0.54
C GLY A 481 24.86 -16.46 1.17
N LEU A 482 24.14 -16.26 2.27
CA LEU A 482 24.45 -15.38 3.40
C LEU A 482 23.52 -15.75 4.57
N GLU A 483 24.00 -15.48 5.80
CA GLU A 483 23.64 -16.15 7.05
C GLU A 483 22.18 -16.01 7.51
N VAL A 484 21.73 -17.02 8.25
CA VAL A 484 20.44 -17.04 8.98
C VAL A 484 20.43 -15.85 9.95
N GLY A 485 19.51 -14.90 9.71
CA GLY A 485 19.39 -13.69 10.53
C GLY A 485 20.14 -12.47 9.98
N SER A 486 19.97 -12.17 8.68
CA SER A 486 20.32 -10.86 8.09
C SER A 486 19.06 -9.99 7.89
N PRO A 487 19.15 -8.64 8.03
CA PRO A 487 18.03 -7.76 7.73
C PRO A 487 17.55 -7.93 6.29
N ALA A 488 16.25 -7.79 6.07
CA ALA A 488 15.64 -8.01 4.77
C ALA A 488 14.47 -7.06 4.53
N ILE A 489 14.19 -6.77 3.26
CA ILE A 489 12.92 -6.20 2.83
C ILE A 489 12.02 -7.38 2.46
N ASP A 490 10.88 -7.51 3.13
CA ASP A 490 9.81 -8.40 2.68
C ASP A 490 8.96 -7.63 1.67
N LEU A 491 9.11 -8.00 0.40
CA LEU A 491 8.38 -7.44 -0.72
C LEU A 491 7.22 -8.35 -1.07
N MET A 492 6.04 -7.79 -1.22
CA MET A 492 4.80 -8.53 -1.51
C MET A 492 4.06 -7.91 -2.68
N GLY A 493 3.48 -8.77 -3.51
CA GLY A 493 2.78 -8.34 -4.71
C GLY A 493 1.85 -9.43 -5.23
N TRP A 494 0.89 -8.99 -6.03
CA TRP A 494 -0.12 -9.87 -6.63
C TRP A 494 0.31 -10.37 -8.00
N ASN A 495 1.39 -9.76 -8.51
CA ASN A 495 1.93 -9.99 -9.82
C ASN A 495 3.44 -10.22 -9.70
N LYS A 496 3.91 -11.37 -10.19
CA LYS A 496 5.33 -11.77 -10.13
C LYS A 496 6.23 -10.81 -10.91
N GLU A 497 5.72 -10.27 -12.00
CA GLU A 497 6.42 -9.33 -12.87
C GLU A 497 6.65 -7.98 -12.17
N GLU A 498 5.59 -7.42 -11.58
CA GLU A 498 5.65 -6.21 -10.74
C GLU A 498 6.66 -6.37 -9.61
N MET A 499 6.70 -7.56 -8.99
CA MET A 499 7.70 -7.86 -7.98
C MET A 499 9.13 -7.95 -8.52
N CYS A 500 9.33 -8.52 -9.72
CA CYS A 500 10.66 -8.55 -10.37
C CYS A 500 11.18 -7.11 -10.57
N GLU A 501 10.33 -6.24 -11.09
CA GLU A 501 10.65 -4.83 -11.34
C GLU A 501 10.94 -4.06 -10.05
N ALA A 502 10.10 -4.24 -9.04
CA ALA A 502 10.31 -3.65 -7.71
C ALA A 502 11.62 -4.12 -7.07
N LYS A 503 11.93 -5.43 -7.14
CA LYS A 503 13.18 -5.99 -6.64
C LYS A 503 14.40 -5.41 -7.39
N ALA A 504 14.34 -5.32 -8.71
CA ALA A 504 15.41 -4.74 -9.51
C ALA A 504 15.62 -3.27 -9.18
N TRP A 505 14.54 -2.50 -8.99
CA TRP A 505 14.61 -1.10 -8.58
C TRP A 505 15.25 -0.93 -7.18
N ILE A 506 14.84 -1.73 -6.19
CA ILE A 506 15.45 -1.76 -4.85
C ILE A 506 16.96 -2.03 -4.96
N GLN A 507 17.34 -3.06 -5.73
CA GLN A 507 18.75 -3.42 -5.91
C GLN A 507 19.57 -2.31 -6.59
N ARG A 508 19.01 -1.59 -7.57
CA ARG A 508 19.67 -0.43 -8.20
C ARG A 508 19.95 0.71 -7.22
N ILE A 509 18.99 1.01 -6.34
CA ILE A 509 19.19 2.04 -5.31
C ILE A 509 20.25 1.60 -4.30
N LEU A 510 20.16 0.36 -3.80
CA LEU A 510 21.11 -0.17 -2.82
C LEU A 510 22.54 -0.34 -3.39
N THR A 511 22.70 -0.54 -4.70
CA THR A 511 24.03 -0.66 -5.31
C THR A 511 24.65 0.70 -5.68
N SER A 512 23.91 1.80 -5.59
CA SER A 512 24.40 3.14 -5.90
C SER A 512 25.41 3.63 -4.85
N GLN A 513 26.61 4.05 -5.29
CA GLN A 513 27.69 4.44 -4.36
C GLN A 513 27.88 5.95 -4.20
N LYS A 514 27.89 6.70 -5.31
CA LYS A 514 28.15 8.15 -5.30
C LYS A 514 27.28 8.97 -6.25
N ILE A 515 26.69 8.31 -7.24
CA ILE A 515 25.89 8.92 -8.29
C ILE A 515 24.70 8.01 -8.53
N HIS A 516 23.51 8.59 -8.59
CA HIS A 516 22.30 7.91 -9.05
C HIS A 516 21.64 8.77 -10.12
N THR A 517 21.15 8.16 -11.19
CA THR A 517 20.49 8.85 -12.29
C THR A 517 19.05 8.37 -12.39
N ILE A 518 18.10 9.29 -12.22
CA ILE A 518 16.68 9.03 -12.45
C ILE A 518 16.35 9.51 -13.86
N GLU A 519 16.09 8.59 -14.77
CA GLU A 519 15.56 8.88 -16.11
C GLU A 519 14.02 8.82 -16.06
N ASN A 520 13.37 9.98 -16.13
CA ASN A 520 11.91 10.07 -16.10
C ASN A 520 11.43 11.33 -16.84
N LYS A 521 10.69 11.16 -17.94
CA LYS A 521 10.24 12.31 -18.74
C LYS A 521 9.25 13.23 -18.01
N HIS A 522 8.65 12.81 -16.89
CA HIS A 522 7.86 13.71 -16.03
C HIS A 522 8.70 14.83 -15.39
N ILE A 523 10.03 14.73 -15.42
CA ILE A 523 10.94 15.81 -15.06
C ILE A 523 10.65 17.08 -15.88
N LEU A 524 10.19 16.95 -17.13
CA LEU A 524 9.79 18.09 -17.98
C LEU A 524 8.55 18.84 -17.49
N HIS A 525 7.82 18.29 -16.50
CA HIS A 525 6.61 18.89 -15.93
C HIS A 525 6.86 19.45 -14.52
N LEU A 526 8.10 19.47 -14.03
CA LEU A 526 8.41 20.03 -12.72
C LEU A 526 8.16 21.54 -12.73
N GLY A 527 7.25 21.99 -11.87
CA GLY A 527 6.92 23.39 -11.69
C GLY A 527 7.81 24.05 -10.64
N LYS A 528 7.46 25.28 -10.25
CA LYS A 528 8.16 26.01 -9.19
C LYS A 528 8.17 25.23 -7.87
N LYS A 529 7.04 24.62 -7.51
CA LYS A 529 6.87 23.84 -6.27
C LYS A 529 7.86 22.68 -6.21
N GLU A 530 8.01 21.93 -7.29
CA GLU A 530 8.89 20.78 -7.37
C GLU A 530 10.36 21.21 -7.38
N HIS A 531 10.69 22.28 -8.10
CA HIS A 531 12.04 22.86 -8.06
C HIS A 531 12.41 23.41 -6.67
N ASP A 532 11.45 23.97 -5.93
CA ASP A 532 11.66 24.38 -4.53
C ASP A 532 11.94 23.16 -3.62
N ILE A 533 11.28 22.02 -3.88
CA ILE A 533 11.54 20.75 -3.19
C ILE A 533 12.96 20.25 -3.53
N LEU A 534 13.35 20.21 -4.80
CA LEU A 534 14.71 19.82 -5.22
C LEU A 534 15.77 20.71 -4.57
N SER A 535 15.56 22.04 -4.57
CA SER A 535 16.47 23.01 -3.93
C SER A 535 16.55 22.79 -2.41
N LYS A 536 15.42 22.47 -1.76
CA LYS A 536 15.40 22.16 -0.33
C LYS A 536 16.19 20.90 -0.03
N LEU A 537 16.01 19.83 -0.81
CA LEU A 537 16.76 18.57 -0.64
C LEU A 537 18.27 18.80 -0.74
N GLN A 538 18.73 19.62 -1.70
CA GLN A 538 20.15 19.99 -1.81
C GLN A 538 20.68 20.83 -0.64
N LYS A 539 19.81 21.54 0.09
CA LYS A 539 20.22 22.36 1.25
C LYS A 539 20.21 21.56 2.55
N THR A 540 19.28 20.61 2.68
CA THR A 540 19.12 19.79 3.89
C THR A 540 19.99 18.55 3.90
N SER A 541 20.44 18.10 2.72
CA SER A 541 21.23 16.89 2.54
C SER A 541 22.52 17.24 1.78
N SER A 542 23.60 16.49 1.99
CA SER A 542 24.92 16.78 1.38
C SER A 542 25.03 16.29 -0.07
N VAL A 543 24.00 16.60 -0.88
CA VAL A 543 23.88 16.15 -2.28
C VAL A 543 23.83 17.31 -3.27
N SER A 544 24.35 17.08 -4.47
CA SER A 544 24.12 17.92 -5.65
C SER A 544 23.13 17.23 -6.57
N ILE A 545 22.06 17.94 -6.96
CA ILE A 545 21.10 17.47 -7.96
C ILE A 545 21.32 18.31 -9.22
N THR A 546 21.49 17.65 -10.36
CA THR A 546 21.65 18.31 -11.67
C THR A 546 20.61 17.77 -12.63
N GLU A 547 19.88 18.67 -13.26
CA GLU A 547 18.93 18.32 -14.31
C GLU A 547 19.63 18.30 -15.68
N VAL A 548 19.51 17.18 -16.39
CA VAL A 548 20.10 16.98 -17.72
C VAL A 548 18.98 16.68 -18.70
N ILE A 549 18.67 17.67 -19.54
CA ILE A 549 17.64 17.57 -20.58
C ILE A 549 18.32 17.47 -21.94
N SER A 550 17.93 16.47 -22.72
CA SER A 550 18.31 16.32 -24.13
C SER A 550 17.10 15.89 -24.96
N PRO A 551 17.13 16.00 -26.31
CA PRO A 551 16.00 15.59 -27.14
C PRO A 551 15.58 14.14 -26.83
N GLY A 552 14.37 13.97 -26.29
CA GLY A 552 13.81 12.66 -25.94
C GLY A 552 14.25 12.07 -24.60
N LYS A 553 15.11 12.73 -23.81
CA LYS A 553 15.56 12.26 -22.48
C LYS A 553 15.58 13.38 -21.44
N ALA A 554 15.07 13.09 -20.25
CA ALA A 554 15.13 13.99 -19.09
C ALA A 554 15.60 13.20 -17.87
N ASN A 555 16.72 13.64 -17.30
CA ASN A 555 17.41 12.94 -16.24
C ASN A 555 17.67 13.88 -15.05
N LEU A 556 17.51 13.36 -13.84
CA LEU A 556 18.07 13.97 -12.63
C LEU A 556 19.29 13.15 -12.23
N GLU A 557 20.45 13.79 -12.27
CA GLU A 557 21.71 13.22 -11.79
C GLU A 557 21.95 13.70 -10.36
N ILE A 558 21.98 12.77 -9.42
CA ILE A 558 22.10 13.05 -7.99
C ILE A 558 23.45 12.52 -7.54
N ARG A 559 24.28 13.38 -6.96
CA ARG A 559 25.61 13.03 -6.44
C ARG A 559 25.74 13.41 -4.98
N GLY A 560 26.32 12.55 -4.16
CA GLY A 560 26.54 12.87 -2.75
C GLY A 560 26.98 11.66 -1.94
N ALA A 561 26.95 11.81 -0.60
CA ALA A 561 27.13 10.70 0.32
C ALA A 561 26.02 9.66 0.13
N ARG A 562 26.35 8.37 0.31
CA ARG A 562 25.45 7.24 0.03
C ARG A 562 24.13 7.32 0.82
N ASP A 563 24.20 7.67 2.09
CA ASP A 563 23.04 7.70 3.00
C ASP A 563 22.03 8.77 2.56
N ASP A 564 22.54 10.00 2.34
CA ASP A 564 21.75 11.11 1.81
C ASP A 564 21.24 10.84 0.39
N LEU A 565 22.03 10.12 -0.43
CA LEU A 565 21.66 9.78 -1.81
C LEU A 565 20.42 8.90 -1.86
N ILE A 566 20.35 7.84 -1.03
CA ILE A 566 19.21 6.92 -1.00
C ILE A 566 17.93 7.64 -0.56
N GLU A 567 18.00 8.44 0.51
CA GLU A 567 16.88 9.26 1.00
C GLU A 567 16.39 10.24 -0.08
N VAL A 568 17.30 10.98 -0.71
CA VAL A 568 16.96 11.98 -1.73
C VAL A 568 16.36 11.31 -2.97
N VAL A 569 16.90 10.18 -3.42
CA VAL A 569 16.34 9.41 -4.54
C VAL A 569 14.91 8.96 -4.25
N MET A 570 14.62 8.44 -3.05
CA MET A 570 13.26 8.03 -2.68
C MET A 570 12.28 9.21 -2.65
N ASN A 571 12.70 10.36 -2.12
CA ASN A 571 11.87 11.56 -2.10
C ASN A 571 11.60 12.11 -3.51
N ILE A 572 12.59 12.09 -4.41
CA ILE A 572 12.42 12.52 -5.80
C ILE A 572 11.53 11.54 -6.57
N GLU A 573 11.72 10.24 -6.41
CA GLU A 573 10.88 9.21 -7.04
C GLU A 573 9.41 9.34 -6.58
N HIS A 574 9.19 9.58 -5.28
CA HIS A 574 7.85 9.86 -4.76
C HIS A 574 7.24 11.13 -5.39
N MET A 575 7.99 12.24 -5.41
CA MET A 575 7.55 13.49 -6.04
C MET A 575 7.20 13.27 -7.52
N LEU A 576 8.01 12.51 -8.26
CA LEU A 576 7.73 12.17 -9.66
C LEU A 576 6.48 11.32 -9.82
N CYS A 577 6.18 10.40 -8.88
CA CYS A 577 4.90 9.69 -8.85
C CYS A 577 3.71 10.65 -8.66
N GLU A 578 3.83 11.66 -7.78
CA GLU A 578 2.77 12.67 -7.60
C GLU A 578 2.56 13.50 -8.86
N VAL A 579 3.63 13.97 -9.49
CA VAL A 579 3.58 14.73 -10.75
C VAL A 579 2.96 13.88 -11.87
N GLN A 580 3.35 12.60 -11.97
CA GLN A 580 2.75 11.67 -12.93
C GLN A 580 1.24 11.50 -12.70
N GLU A 581 0.79 11.36 -11.46
CA GLU A 581 -0.63 11.23 -11.13
C GLU A 581 -1.40 12.52 -11.43
N GLU A 582 -0.81 13.70 -11.17
CA GLU A 582 -1.39 15.01 -11.51
C GLU A 582 -1.58 15.17 -13.03
N VAL A 583 -0.51 14.92 -13.81
CA VAL A 583 -0.56 14.93 -15.28
C VAL A 583 -1.58 13.90 -15.78
N THR A 584 -1.63 12.72 -15.19
CA THR A 584 -2.61 11.68 -15.56
C THR A 584 -4.04 12.18 -15.34
N ARG A 585 -4.34 12.82 -14.20
CA ARG A 585 -5.68 13.36 -13.92
C ARG A 585 -6.08 14.46 -14.90
N GLU A 586 -5.16 15.32 -15.29
CA GLU A 586 -5.41 16.33 -16.33
C GLU A 586 -5.76 15.67 -17.68
N LYS A 587 -5.06 14.59 -18.04
CA LYS A 587 -5.38 13.81 -19.25
C LYS A 587 -6.72 13.08 -19.13
N GLU A 588 -7.08 12.54 -17.97
CA GLU A 588 -8.40 11.94 -17.73
C GLU A 588 -9.53 12.96 -17.95
N GLN A 589 -9.38 14.18 -17.42
CA GLN A 589 -10.36 15.26 -17.62
C GLN A 589 -10.52 15.64 -19.10
N ASN A 590 -9.40 15.81 -19.81
CA ASN A 590 -9.42 16.08 -21.25
C ASN A 590 -10.10 14.94 -22.04
N LEU A 591 -9.88 13.69 -21.63
CA LEU A 591 -10.46 12.53 -22.27
C LEU A 591 -11.99 12.47 -22.10
N TRP A 592 -12.50 12.84 -20.92
CA TRP A 592 -13.95 12.99 -20.67
C TRP A 592 -14.60 14.03 -21.58
N ILE A 593 -13.93 15.16 -21.82
CA ILE A 593 -14.42 16.19 -22.75
C ILE A 593 -14.49 15.63 -24.17
N LEU A 594 -13.43 14.94 -24.61
CA LEU A 594 -13.31 14.40 -25.96
C LEU A 594 -14.28 13.23 -26.22
N SER A 595 -14.63 12.42 -25.21
CA SER A 595 -15.58 11.31 -25.34
C SER A 595 -17.02 11.78 -25.62
N GLY A 596 -17.35 13.04 -25.31
CA GLY A 596 -18.69 13.61 -25.45
C GLY A 596 -19.62 13.32 -24.27
N GLN A 597 -19.16 12.60 -23.25
CA GLN A 597 -19.92 12.29 -22.03
C GLN A 597 -20.06 13.49 -21.08
N TRP A 598 -19.41 14.62 -21.39
CA TRP A 598 -19.48 15.88 -20.64
C TRP A 598 -20.86 16.55 -20.68
N ILE A 599 -21.68 16.32 -21.72
CA ILE A 599 -22.91 17.08 -21.96
C ILE A 599 -24.10 16.55 -21.12
N ASP A 600 -24.08 15.29 -20.69
CA ASP A 600 -25.20 14.67 -19.95
C ASP A 600 -25.16 14.90 -18.42
N GLN A 601 -24.09 15.49 -17.88
CA GLN A 601 -23.86 15.61 -16.42
C GLN A 601 -23.81 17.04 -15.88
N GLN A 602 -24.34 18.03 -16.60
CA GLN A 602 -24.38 19.41 -16.10
C GLN A 602 -25.33 19.62 -14.89
N THR A 603 -26.00 18.58 -14.39
CA THR A 603 -27.01 18.69 -13.32
C THR A 603 -26.69 17.99 -11.99
N LYS A 604 -25.47 17.49 -11.75
CA LYS A 604 -25.12 16.94 -10.41
C LYS A 604 -23.70 17.30 -9.96
N ASN A 605 -23.65 18.04 -8.84
CA ASN A 605 -22.58 18.32 -7.88
C ASN A 605 -21.10 18.14 -8.30
N GLN A 606 -20.27 19.16 -8.00
CA GLN A 606 -18.80 19.19 -8.11
C GLN A 606 -18.05 17.99 -7.49
N ASP A 607 -18.69 17.18 -6.64
CA ASP A 607 -18.10 15.98 -6.05
C ASP A 607 -18.01 14.76 -7.00
N GLU A 608 -18.82 14.68 -8.08
CA GLU A 608 -18.67 13.62 -9.09
C GLU A 608 -17.46 13.81 -10.01
N MET A 609 -16.91 15.03 -10.06
CA MET A 609 -15.75 15.42 -10.87
C MET A 609 -14.42 14.77 -10.42
N LYS A 610 -14.45 14.04 -9.28
CA LYS A 610 -13.32 13.28 -8.72
C LYS A 610 -13.32 11.79 -9.11
N LYS A 611 -14.27 11.31 -9.93
CA LYS A 611 -14.31 9.89 -10.33
C LYS A 611 -13.16 9.57 -11.30
N LYS A 612 -12.18 8.79 -10.81
CA LYS A 612 -11.10 8.20 -11.64
C LYS A 612 -11.72 7.41 -12.80
N ILE A 613 -11.09 7.46 -13.98
CA ILE A 613 -11.50 6.61 -15.11
C ILE A 613 -11.22 5.15 -14.72
N THR A 614 -12.29 4.36 -14.61
CA THR A 614 -12.18 2.91 -14.39
C THR A 614 -11.84 2.24 -15.71
N PHE A 615 -10.77 1.44 -15.71
CA PHE A 615 -10.41 0.54 -16.80
C PHE A 615 -10.29 -0.88 -16.24
N LEU A 616 -10.45 -1.88 -17.10
CA LEU A 616 -10.22 -3.28 -16.78
C LEU A 616 -9.00 -3.78 -17.57
N ARG A 617 -8.13 -4.52 -16.88
CA ARG A 617 -7.06 -5.32 -17.48
C ARG A 617 -7.22 -6.74 -16.99
N TYR A 618 -7.37 -7.69 -17.91
CA TYR A 618 -7.62 -9.09 -17.57
C TYR A 618 -6.92 -10.04 -18.54
N PRO A 619 -6.54 -11.26 -18.11
CA PRO A 619 -5.94 -12.25 -19.00
C PRO A 619 -6.82 -12.49 -20.24
N ALA A 620 -6.23 -12.34 -21.42
CA ALA A 620 -6.99 -12.55 -22.66
C ALA A 620 -7.15 -14.06 -22.92
N PRO A 621 -8.36 -14.55 -23.24
CA PRO A 621 -8.54 -15.94 -23.63
C PRO A 621 -7.78 -16.22 -24.93
N TRP A 622 -7.07 -17.34 -25.01
CA TRP A 622 -6.29 -17.73 -26.19
C TRP A 622 -7.21 -18.07 -27.37
N THR A 623 -7.48 -17.08 -28.22
CA THR A 623 -8.14 -17.29 -29.52
C THR A 623 -7.12 -17.72 -30.57
N LYS A 624 -7.60 -18.30 -31.68
CA LYS A 624 -6.73 -18.67 -32.81
C LYS A 624 -5.90 -17.49 -33.31
N GLU A 625 -6.50 -16.30 -33.37
CA GLU A 625 -5.81 -15.08 -33.78
C GLU A 625 -4.68 -14.70 -32.81
N LEU A 626 -4.92 -14.76 -31.49
CA LEU A 626 -3.90 -14.47 -30.47
C LEU A 626 -2.79 -15.52 -30.47
N LEU A 627 -3.11 -16.78 -30.74
CA LEU A 627 -2.11 -17.84 -30.86
C LEU A 627 -1.21 -17.64 -32.09
N ASP A 628 -1.79 -17.24 -33.22
CA ASP A 628 -1.02 -16.91 -34.42
C ASP A 628 -0.17 -15.65 -34.22
N ARG A 629 -0.67 -14.66 -33.47
CA ARG A 629 0.12 -13.49 -33.04
C ARG A 629 1.27 -13.89 -32.13
N LYS A 630 1.03 -14.74 -31.12
CA LYS A 630 2.08 -15.29 -30.24
C LYS A 630 3.22 -15.92 -31.05
N LYS A 631 2.90 -16.74 -32.06
CA LYS A 631 3.90 -17.33 -32.96
C LYS A 631 4.71 -16.27 -33.72
N GLN A 632 4.10 -15.14 -34.09
CA GLN A 632 4.83 -14.05 -34.75
C GLN A 632 5.81 -13.36 -33.80
N PHE A 633 5.45 -13.15 -32.53
CA PHE A 633 6.38 -12.63 -31.52
C PHE A 633 7.56 -13.59 -31.33
N GLU A 634 7.27 -14.88 -31.13
CA GLU A 634 8.28 -15.92 -30.89
C GLU A 634 9.23 -16.10 -32.09
N LYS A 635 8.71 -16.05 -33.33
CA LYS A 635 9.52 -16.08 -34.56
C LYS A 635 10.58 -14.97 -34.62
N HIS A 636 10.34 -13.83 -33.97
CA HIS A 636 11.26 -12.70 -33.96
C HIS A 636 12.09 -12.63 -32.66
N GLY A 637 12.10 -13.69 -31.85
CA GLY A 637 12.91 -13.78 -30.63
C GLY A 637 12.28 -13.12 -29.40
N LEU A 638 10.96 -12.88 -29.42
CA LEU A 638 10.20 -12.39 -28.26
C LEU A 638 9.34 -13.54 -27.73
N GLN A 639 9.78 -14.21 -26.67
CA GLN A 639 9.04 -15.30 -26.07
C GLN A 639 7.89 -14.72 -25.23
N VAL A 640 6.65 -15.04 -25.58
CA VAL A 640 5.45 -14.50 -24.91
C VAL A 640 5.16 -15.28 -23.63
N ILE A 641 5.13 -14.57 -22.51
CA ILE A 641 4.78 -15.10 -21.19
C ILE A 641 3.27 -15.00 -20.96
N LYS A 642 2.71 -13.81 -21.21
CA LYS A 642 1.28 -13.54 -21.00
C LYS A 642 0.76 -12.48 -21.96
N VAL A 643 -0.56 -12.49 -22.11
CA VAL A 643 -1.32 -11.48 -22.85
C VAL A 643 -2.53 -11.05 -22.02
N GLU A 644 -2.70 -9.74 -21.87
CA GLU A 644 -3.82 -9.14 -21.14
C GLU A 644 -4.64 -8.27 -22.11
N ALA A 645 -5.96 -8.41 -22.08
CA ALA A 645 -6.89 -7.55 -22.79
C ALA A 645 -7.17 -6.29 -21.96
N ILE A 646 -7.35 -5.17 -22.65
CA ILE A 646 -7.56 -3.86 -22.04
C ILE A 646 -8.94 -3.34 -22.43
N ASP A 647 -9.74 -2.95 -21.43
CA ASP A 647 -11.02 -2.31 -21.64
C ASP A 647 -11.08 -0.97 -20.91
N ASN A 648 -11.20 0.11 -21.68
CA ASN A 648 -11.41 1.46 -21.19
C ASN A 648 -12.52 2.11 -22.02
N ALA A 649 -13.71 2.22 -21.44
CA ALA A 649 -14.90 2.71 -22.13
C ALA A 649 -14.79 4.18 -22.58
N VAL A 650 -14.19 5.04 -21.73
CA VAL A 650 -14.07 6.48 -22.00
C VAL A 650 -13.07 6.73 -23.13
N LEU A 651 -11.90 6.07 -23.07
CA LEU A 651 -10.89 6.13 -24.12
C LEU A 651 -11.42 5.59 -25.44
N ARG A 652 -12.13 4.46 -25.40
CA ARG A 652 -12.77 3.85 -26.57
C ARG A 652 -13.77 4.82 -27.21
N ALA A 653 -14.59 5.51 -26.42
CA ALA A 653 -15.55 6.48 -26.94
C ALA A 653 -14.85 7.67 -27.65
N ALA A 654 -13.82 8.24 -27.03
CA ALA A 654 -13.03 9.32 -27.63
C ALA A 654 -12.34 8.87 -28.93
N PHE A 655 -11.73 7.68 -28.93
CA PHE A 655 -11.13 7.06 -30.12
C PHE A 655 -12.14 6.87 -31.25
N GLN A 656 -13.32 6.31 -30.96
CA GLN A 656 -14.37 6.09 -31.98
C GLN A 656 -14.88 7.41 -32.58
N ARG A 657 -14.97 8.47 -31.79
CA ARG A 657 -15.33 9.80 -32.30
C ARG A 657 -14.26 10.36 -33.24
N LYS A 658 -12.98 10.20 -32.89
CA LYS A 658 -11.84 10.58 -33.75
C LYS A 658 -11.84 9.77 -35.05
N LYS A 659 -12.09 8.45 -34.96
CA LYS A 659 -12.20 7.55 -36.12
C LYS A 659 -13.26 8.01 -37.10
N LYS A 660 -14.50 8.27 -36.64
CA LYS A 660 -15.59 8.82 -37.48
C LYS A 660 -15.20 10.14 -38.17
N THR A 661 -14.50 11.02 -37.45
CA THR A 661 -14.05 12.31 -37.99
C THR A 661 -12.96 12.15 -39.07
N MET A 662 -12.12 11.13 -38.96
CA MET A 662 -11.10 10.79 -39.96
C MET A 662 -11.71 10.10 -41.18
N GLU A 663 -12.61 9.14 -40.97
CA GLU A 663 -13.31 8.43 -42.05
C GLU A 663 -14.15 9.38 -42.92
N GLY A 664 -14.76 10.41 -42.33
CA GLY A 664 -15.48 11.44 -43.09
C GLY A 664 -14.62 12.27 -44.05
N ARG A 665 -13.28 12.24 -43.89
CA ARG A 665 -12.33 13.00 -44.73
C ARG A 665 -11.71 12.17 -45.85
N THR A 666 -11.78 10.83 -45.81
CA THR A 666 -11.10 9.93 -46.75
C THR A 666 -12.04 8.86 -47.32
N SER A 667 -12.05 8.65 -48.64
CA SER A 667 -13.03 7.79 -49.32
C SER A 667 -12.54 6.40 -49.75
N LYS A 668 -11.30 5.98 -49.47
CA LYS A 668 -10.73 4.79 -50.15
C LYS A 668 -9.90 3.76 -49.34
N GLU A 669 -9.53 3.97 -48.07
CA GLU A 669 -8.78 2.94 -47.30
C GLU A 669 -9.16 2.89 -45.81
N PRO A 670 -8.89 1.77 -45.10
CA PRO A 670 -9.02 1.71 -43.65
C PRO A 670 -8.08 2.74 -43.01
N VAL A 671 -8.64 3.71 -42.29
CA VAL A 671 -7.87 4.80 -41.63
C VAL A 671 -7.00 4.33 -40.46
N SER A 672 -7.00 3.04 -40.15
CA SER A 672 -6.41 2.46 -38.94
C SER A 672 -5.48 1.28 -39.24
N HIS A 673 -4.35 1.25 -38.57
CA HIS A 673 -3.39 0.14 -38.58
C HIS A 673 -3.28 -0.50 -37.18
N ARG A 674 -3.02 -1.80 -37.16
CA ARG A 674 -2.56 -2.48 -35.95
C ARG A 674 -1.07 -2.27 -35.81
N LEU A 675 -0.64 -1.64 -34.74
CA LEU A 675 0.75 -1.31 -34.49
C LEU A 675 1.16 -1.59 -33.05
N PHE A 676 2.46 -1.59 -32.79
CA PHE A 676 3.05 -1.96 -31.51
C PHE A 676 3.86 -0.81 -30.91
N GLN A 677 3.83 -0.69 -29.59
CA GLN A 677 4.71 0.21 -28.86
C GLN A 677 5.25 -0.48 -27.61
N GLN A 678 6.58 -0.46 -27.45
CA GLN A 678 7.21 -0.86 -26.21
C GLN A 678 7.07 0.27 -25.18
N VAL A 679 6.63 -0.09 -23.97
CA VAL A 679 6.37 0.87 -22.89
C VAL A 679 7.07 0.37 -21.61
N PRO A 680 7.84 1.21 -20.90
CA PRO A 680 8.38 0.85 -19.59
C PRO A 680 7.27 0.46 -18.61
N HIS A 681 7.51 -0.57 -17.78
CA HIS A 681 6.53 -1.12 -16.85
C HIS A 681 5.76 -0.07 -16.05
N GLN A 682 6.48 0.91 -15.48
CA GLN A 682 5.95 2.00 -14.66
C GLN A 682 4.86 2.86 -15.34
N PHE A 683 4.78 2.83 -16.67
CA PHE A 683 3.78 3.58 -17.44
C PHE A 683 2.65 2.72 -18.00
N CYS A 684 2.71 1.39 -17.87
CA CYS A 684 1.70 0.47 -18.41
C CYS A 684 0.29 0.79 -17.87
N ASN A 685 0.16 1.02 -16.57
CA ASN A 685 -1.14 1.37 -15.97
C ASN A 685 -1.67 2.72 -16.47
N VAL A 686 -0.77 3.69 -16.69
CA VAL A 686 -1.17 5.03 -17.19
C VAL A 686 -1.63 4.94 -18.65
N VAL A 687 -0.96 4.15 -19.49
CA VAL A 687 -1.42 3.87 -20.87
C VAL A 687 -2.82 3.27 -20.87
N CYS A 688 -3.12 2.33 -19.97
CA CYS A 688 -4.46 1.77 -19.84
C CYS A 688 -5.52 2.79 -19.37
N ARG A 689 -5.13 3.75 -18.53
CA ARG A 689 -6.02 4.80 -17.99
C ARG A 689 -6.35 5.90 -18.99
N VAL A 690 -5.34 6.46 -19.65
CA VAL A 690 -5.47 7.69 -20.46
C VAL A 690 -5.00 7.55 -21.91
N GLY A 691 -4.57 6.36 -22.32
CA GLY A 691 -4.04 6.10 -23.65
C GLY A 691 -2.57 6.50 -23.80
N PHE A 692 -2.07 6.38 -25.02
CA PHE A 692 -0.66 6.61 -25.31
C PHE A 692 -0.28 8.08 -25.27
N GLN A 693 0.92 8.37 -24.77
CA GLN A 693 1.54 9.69 -24.77
C GLN A 693 3.00 9.54 -25.19
N SER A 694 3.58 10.55 -25.83
CA SER A 694 4.99 10.57 -26.23
C SER A 694 5.94 10.45 -25.04
N LEU A 695 5.43 10.80 -23.86
CA LEU A 695 6.09 10.68 -22.56
C LEU A 695 6.33 9.23 -22.12
N TYR A 696 5.53 8.27 -22.59
CA TYR A 696 5.60 6.87 -22.14
C TYR A 696 6.40 5.99 -23.09
N SER A 697 6.77 6.51 -24.26
CA SER A 697 7.58 5.78 -25.23
C SER A 697 9.03 5.70 -24.76
N VAL A 698 9.65 4.52 -24.91
CA VAL A 698 11.11 4.33 -24.80
C VAL A 698 11.81 5.39 -25.68
N PRO A 699 12.94 5.98 -25.25
CA PRO A 699 13.67 6.94 -26.07
C PRO A 699 14.02 6.34 -27.44
N CYS A 700 13.23 6.70 -28.44
CA CYS A 700 13.61 6.63 -29.83
C CYS A 700 14.16 8.01 -30.18
N ASP A 701 15.30 8.05 -30.86
CA ASP A 701 15.77 9.27 -31.51
C ASP A 701 14.58 9.84 -32.29
N SER A 702 14.16 11.06 -31.98
CA SER A 702 12.90 11.65 -32.49
C SER A 702 13.03 12.07 -33.96
N GLU A 703 13.61 11.21 -34.80
CA GLU A 703 14.05 11.47 -36.17
C GLU A 703 12.92 11.97 -37.09
N TYR A 704 11.68 11.57 -36.80
CA TYR A 704 10.51 11.79 -37.65
C TYR A 704 9.48 12.77 -37.06
N GLY A 705 9.70 13.29 -35.84
CA GLY A 705 8.85 14.32 -35.22
C GLY A 705 8.59 14.14 -33.72
N ALA A 706 8.09 15.18 -33.06
CA ALA A 706 7.76 15.21 -31.63
C ALA A 706 6.39 14.57 -31.31
N GLY A 707 6.18 13.33 -31.78
CA GLY A 707 4.92 12.60 -31.62
C GLY A 707 5.03 11.28 -30.84
N ILE A 708 4.02 10.43 -30.99
CA ILE A 708 3.90 9.12 -30.35
C ILE A 708 4.23 8.05 -31.39
N TYR A 709 5.27 7.27 -31.11
CA TYR A 709 5.86 6.33 -32.07
C TYR A 709 5.25 4.94 -31.96
N PHE A 710 4.89 4.36 -33.10
CA PHE A 710 4.37 3.01 -33.23
C PHE A 710 5.12 2.27 -34.33
N ILE A 711 5.40 0.99 -34.09
CA ILE A 711 6.17 0.12 -34.97
C ILE A 711 5.22 -0.93 -35.56
N LYS A 712 5.33 -1.14 -36.87
CA LYS A 712 4.55 -2.16 -37.59
C LYS A 712 5.19 -3.54 -37.45
N ASN A 713 6.51 -3.61 -37.61
CA ASN A 713 7.26 -4.87 -37.66
C ASN A 713 7.90 -5.25 -36.32
N LEU A 714 7.47 -6.39 -35.77
CA LEU A 714 7.95 -6.95 -34.51
C LEU A 714 9.47 -7.23 -34.50
N LYS A 715 10.09 -7.46 -35.66
CA LYS A 715 11.55 -7.61 -35.75
C LYS A 715 12.28 -6.33 -35.35
N LYS A 716 11.82 -5.18 -35.85
CA LYS A 716 12.39 -3.87 -35.50
C LYS A 716 12.29 -3.61 -34.00
N LEU A 717 11.16 -4.01 -33.39
CA LEU A 717 10.93 -3.91 -31.95
C LEU A 717 11.85 -4.85 -31.15
N ALA A 718 12.00 -6.11 -31.57
CA ALA A 718 12.92 -7.07 -30.94
C ALA A 718 14.39 -6.61 -31.04
N ASP A 719 14.80 -6.04 -32.18
CA ASP A 719 16.16 -5.52 -32.36
C ASP A 719 16.42 -4.25 -31.53
N GLN A 720 15.40 -3.44 -31.23
CA GLN A 720 15.49 -2.36 -30.25
C GLN A 720 15.65 -2.89 -28.83
N ALA A 721 14.87 -3.91 -28.45
CA ALA A 721 14.95 -4.52 -27.13
C ALA A 721 16.33 -5.14 -26.83
N LYS A 722 17.01 -5.72 -27.83
CA LYS A 722 18.38 -6.26 -27.70
C LYS A 722 19.46 -5.22 -27.36
N LYS A 723 19.21 -3.93 -27.60
CA LYS A 723 20.17 -2.85 -27.30
C LYS A 723 20.15 -2.45 -25.82
N ILE A 724 19.17 -2.92 -25.05
CA ILE A 724 19.03 -2.61 -23.63
C ILE A 724 19.96 -3.55 -22.82
N PRO A 725 20.82 -3.05 -21.91
CA PRO A 725 21.95 -3.83 -21.39
C PRO A 725 21.62 -4.94 -20.38
N ASP A 726 20.37 -5.07 -19.91
CA ASP A 726 20.05 -5.95 -18.78
C ASP A 726 19.53 -7.34 -19.19
N LYS A 727 20.16 -8.36 -18.61
CA LYS A 727 20.09 -9.76 -19.08
C LYS A 727 18.81 -10.51 -18.74
N ASN A 728 17.82 -9.92 -18.06
CA ASN A 728 16.60 -10.61 -17.61
C ASN A 728 15.36 -9.69 -17.51
N GLU A 729 15.31 -8.57 -18.24
CA GLU A 729 14.19 -7.62 -18.13
C GLU A 729 12.96 -8.10 -18.91
N LEU A 730 11.78 -8.01 -18.29
CA LEU A 730 10.51 -8.28 -18.96
C LEU A 730 10.22 -7.15 -19.95
N ILE A 731 9.81 -7.52 -21.16
CA ILE A 731 9.49 -6.57 -22.23
C ILE A 731 7.97 -6.43 -22.30
N TYR A 732 7.48 -5.19 -22.15
CA TYR A 732 6.06 -4.86 -22.19
C TYR A 732 5.73 -4.16 -23.51
N ILE A 733 4.91 -4.82 -24.32
CA ILE A 733 4.57 -4.38 -25.68
C ILE A 733 3.06 -4.23 -25.75
N PHE A 734 2.60 -3.00 -25.95
CA PHE A 734 1.21 -2.76 -26.28
C PHE A 734 0.96 -3.01 -27.75
N GLU A 735 -0.11 -3.75 -28.05
CA GLU A 735 -0.73 -3.79 -29.36
C GLU A 735 -1.93 -2.84 -29.36
N ALA A 736 -1.95 -1.95 -30.35
CA ALA A 736 -2.95 -0.90 -30.46
C ALA A 736 -3.56 -0.84 -31.86
N GLU A 737 -4.83 -0.43 -31.91
CA GLU A 737 -5.43 0.09 -33.13
C GLU A 737 -5.10 1.58 -33.23
N VAL A 738 -4.40 1.97 -34.29
CA VAL A 738 -3.86 3.33 -34.47
C VAL A 738 -4.43 3.95 -35.73
N LEU A 739 -5.12 5.09 -35.60
CA LEU A 739 -5.66 5.89 -36.68
C LEU A 739 -4.54 6.68 -37.36
N THR A 740 -3.96 6.11 -38.42
CA THR A 740 -2.86 6.72 -39.17
C THR A 740 -3.36 7.68 -40.24
N GLY A 741 -4.57 7.47 -40.77
CA GLY A 741 -5.15 8.29 -41.84
C GLY A 741 -4.19 8.51 -43.00
N SER A 742 -4.20 9.73 -43.55
CA SER A 742 -3.20 10.16 -44.52
C SER A 742 -1.85 10.41 -43.85
N PHE A 743 -0.75 10.01 -44.49
CA PHE A 743 0.59 10.18 -43.93
C PHE A 743 1.61 10.69 -44.95
N CYS A 744 2.68 11.31 -44.46
CA CYS A 744 3.82 11.77 -45.24
C CYS A 744 5.15 11.46 -44.53
N GLN A 745 6.27 11.73 -45.19
CA GLN A 745 7.60 11.51 -44.62
C GLN A 745 7.81 12.42 -43.40
N GLY A 746 8.21 11.85 -42.27
CA GLY A 746 8.48 12.60 -41.05
C GLY A 746 9.85 13.29 -41.05
N HIS A 747 9.95 14.34 -40.25
CA HIS A 747 11.15 15.15 -40.03
C HIS A 747 11.27 15.56 -38.57
N LEU A 748 12.50 15.68 -38.05
CA LEU A 748 12.79 16.01 -36.64
C LEU A 748 12.06 17.26 -36.11
N LEU A 749 11.81 18.24 -36.99
CA LEU A 749 11.13 19.50 -36.66
C LEU A 749 9.59 19.41 -36.66
N ASN A 750 9.01 18.26 -37.01
CA ASN A 750 7.56 18.11 -37.00
C ASN A 750 7.01 18.08 -35.57
N ILE A 751 6.29 19.12 -35.15
CA ILE A 751 5.51 19.15 -33.91
C ILE A 751 4.03 18.79 -34.18
N VAL A 752 3.60 18.97 -35.43
CA VAL A 752 2.33 18.50 -35.99
C VAL A 752 2.60 17.95 -37.38
N PRO A 753 1.70 17.12 -37.95
CA PRO A 753 1.83 16.68 -39.33
C PRO A 753 1.85 17.87 -40.30
N PRO A 754 2.59 17.78 -41.43
CA PRO A 754 2.56 18.78 -42.50
C PRO A 754 1.17 18.95 -43.16
N PRO A 755 0.89 20.12 -43.80
CA PRO A 755 -0.30 20.31 -44.62
C PRO A 755 -0.29 19.37 -45.84
N LEU A 756 -1.47 18.96 -46.33
CA LEU A 756 -1.60 18.03 -47.47
C LEU A 756 -0.94 18.56 -48.76
N SER A 757 -0.89 19.87 -48.91
CA SER A 757 -0.16 20.58 -49.96
C SER A 757 0.17 22.00 -49.48
N PRO A 758 1.14 22.71 -50.08
CA PRO A 758 1.45 24.09 -49.71
C PRO A 758 0.20 24.99 -49.75
N GLY A 759 -0.20 25.55 -48.61
CA GLY A 759 -1.40 26.40 -48.48
C GLY A 759 -2.73 25.67 -48.22
N ALA A 760 -2.72 24.34 -48.09
CA ALA A 760 -3.91 23.59 -47.69
C ALA A 760 -4.31 23.88 -46.23
N ILE A 761 -5.63 23.90 -45.97
CA ILE A 761 -6.20 24.00 -44.61
C ILE A 761 -6.09 22.64 -43.90
N ASP A 762 -6.20 21.55 -44.66
CA ASP A 762 -6.11 20.20 -44.15
C ASP A 762 -4.66 19.74 -44.02
N PHE A 763 -4.40 19.04 -42.91
CA PHE A 763 -3.11 18.45 -42.57
C PHE A 763 -3.16 16.94 -42.74
N HIS A 764 -1.99 16.34 -42.98
CA HIS A 764 -1.83 14.90 -42.83
C HIS A 764 -2.23 14.48 -41.41
N ASP A 765 -2.60 13.21 -41.22
CA ASP A 765 -3.05 12.69 -39.93
C ASP A 765 -1.90 12.06 -39.13
N SER A 766 -0.84 11.61 -39.80
CA SER A 766 0.38 11.07 -39.19
C SER A 766 1.62 11.28 -40.09
N VAL A 767 2.81 10.94 -39.57
CA VAL A 767 4.05 10.90 -40.35
C VAL A 767 4.73 9.54 -40.22
N VAL A 768 5.54 9.16 -41.20
CA VAL A 768 6.18 7.85 -41.30
C VAL A 768 7.69 7.93 -41.58
N ASP A 769 8.40 6.84 -41.30
CA ASP A 769 9.82 6.68 -41.61
C ASP A 769 10.10 6.47 -43.11
N ASN A 770 9.18 5.84 -43.84
CA ASN A 770 9.26 5.69 -45.28
C ASN A 770 7.85 5.64 -45.90
N VAL A 771 7.54 6.55 -46.82
CA VAL A 771 6.19 6.64 -47.42
C VAL A 771 5.83 5.42 -48.28
N SER A 772 6.81 4.80 -48.93
CA SER A 772 6.57 3.64 -49.82
C SER A 772 6.39 2.33 -49.04
N SER A 773 7.05 2.19 -47.89
CA SER A 773 6.96 1.00 -47.03
C SER A 773 7.11 1.40 -45.57
N PRO A 774 6.04 1.97 -44.95
CA PRO A 774 6.12 2.51 -43.60
C PRO A 774 6.25 1.41 -42.56
N GLU A 775 7.31 1.49 -41.76
CA GLU A 775 7.62 0.58 -40.65
C GLU A 775 7.44 1.26 -39.30
N THR A 776 7.52 2.59 -39.27
CA THR A 776 7.26 3.40 -38.09
C THR A 776 6.28 4.51 -38.44
N PHE A 777 5.25 4.62 -37.61
CA PHE A 777 4.23 5.65 -37.68
C PHE A 777 4.34 6.54 -36.45
N VAL A 778 4.19 7.84 -36.65
CA VAL A 778 4.20 8.84 -35.59
C VAL A 778 2.87 9.60 -35.64
N ILE A 779 2.09 9.47 -34.57
CA ILE A 779 0.82 10.20 -34.39
C ILE A 779 1.04 11.35 -33.40
N PHE A 780 0.21 12.39 -33.47
CA PHE A 780 0.36 13.60 -32.64
C PHE A 780 -0.79 13.80 -31.65
N SER A 781 -1.67 12.80 -31.52
CA SER A 781 -2.78 12.83 -30.58
C SER A 781 -2.98 11.45 -29.95
N GLY A 782 -3.02 11.39 -28.62
CA GLY A 782 -3.21 10.12 -27.88
C GLY A 782 -4.54 9.41 -28.21
N ILE A 783 -5.59 10.16 -28.57
CA ILE A 783 -6.89 9.59 -28.96
C ILE A 783 -6.90 8.96 -30.36
N GLN A 784 -5.80 9.06 -31.12
CA GLN A 784 -5.63 8.31 -32.36
C GLN A 784 -5.19 6.86 -32.11
N ALA A 785 -4.90 6.45 -30.87
CA ALA A 785 -4.48 5.08 -30.59
C ALA A 785 -5.29 4.46 -29.43
N MET A 786 -5.87 3.30 -29.69
CA MET A 786 -6.58 2.50 -28.69
C MET A 786 -5.75 1.29 -28.29
N PRO A 787 -5.25 1.18 -27.05
CA PRO A 787 -4.59 -0.03 -26.57
C PRO A 787 -5.62 -1.16 -26.50
N GLN A 788 -5.29 -2.30 -27.12
CA GLN A 788 -6.16 -3.48 -27.14
C GLN A 788 -5.60 -4.61 -26.28
N TYR A 789 -4.29 -4.85 -26.39
CA TYR A 789 -3.61 -5.91 -25.68
C TYR A 789 -2.27 -5.45 -25.13
N LEU A 790 -1.91 -5.96 -23.95
CA LEU A 790 -0.57 -5.87 -23.39
C LEU A 790 0.09 -7.25 -23.47
N TRP A 791 1.14 -7.35 -24.28
CA TRP A 791 2.00 -8.52 -24.39
C TRP A 791 3.18 -8.38 -23.46
N THR A 792 3.40 -9.38 -22.60
CA THR A 792 4.62 -9.45 -21.77
C THR A 792 5.50 -10.56 -22.30
N CYS A 793 6.75 -10.22 -22.62
CA CYS A 793 7.69 -11.08 -23.28
C CYS A 793 9.04 -11.13 -22.56
N ILE A 794 9.84 -12.16 -22.84
CA ILE A 794 11.29 -12.18 -22.58
C ILE A 794 12.04 -12.27 -23.90
N GLN A 795 13.21 -11.64 -23.96
CA GLN A 795 14.08 -11.71 -25.13
C GLN A 795 14.76 -13.08 -25.16
N ASP A 796 14.54 -13.85 -26.23
CA ASP A 796 15.26 -15.10 -26.44
C ASP A 796 16.67 -14.80 -26.96
N TYR A 797 17.68 -15.13 -26.15
CA TYR A 797 19.11 -14.96 -26.47
C TYR A 797 19.75 -16.19 -27.11
N SER A 798 19.00 -17.28 -27.31
CA SER A 798 19.50 -18.54 -27.87
C SER A 798 19.96 -18.45 -29.33
N SER A 799 19.67 -17.33 -30.01
CA SER A 799 20.03 -17.07 -31.42
C SER A 799 20.99 -15.87 -31.58
N ARG A 800 22.06 -15.81 -30.77
CA ARG A 800 23.25 -15.03 -31.16
C ARG A 800 24.11 -15.86 -32.13
N PRO A 801 24.56 -15.31 -33.27
CA PRO A 801 25.73 -15.85 -33.95
C PRO A 801 26.88 -15.79 -32.95
N MET A 802 27.55 -16.90 -32.69
CA MET A 802 28.78 -16.91 -31.91
C MET A 802 29.80 -15.98 -32.60
N LEU A 803 30.00 -14.80 -32.03
CA LEU A 803 31.24 -14.07 -32.23
C LEU A 803 32.33 -14.90 -31.55
N PHE A 804 33.00 -15.73 -32.33
CA PHE A 804 34.26 -16.34 -31.94
C PHE A 804 35.19 -15.20 -31.49
N SER A 805 35.44 -15.14 -30.18
CA SER A 805 36.62 -14.49 -29.64
C SER A 805 37.83 -15.19 -30.26
N SER A 806 38.43 -14.60 -31.29
CA SER A 806 39.77 -14.97 -31.73
C SER A 806 40.77 -14.59 -30.64
N LYS A 807 40.96 -15.50 -29.67
CA LYS A 807 42.21 -15.54 -28.90
C LYS A 807 43.31 -15.86 -29.90
N GLN A 808 43.96 -14.84 -30.46
CA GLN A 808 45.28 -15.04 -31.04
C GLN A 808 46.31 -15.16 -29.90
N PRO A 809 47.16 -16.19 -29.91
CA PRO A 809 48.08 -16.49 -28.84
C PRO A 809 49.28 -15.54 -28.86
N TRP A 810 49.78 -15.28 -27.66
CA TRP A 810 50.98 -14.51 -27.36
C TRP A 810 52.15 -15.00 -28.22
N ARG A 811 52.60 -14.17 -29.18
CA ARG A 811 53.88 -14.37 -29.87
C ARG A 811 55.00 -13.91 -28.93
N LYS A 812 55.91 -14.85 -28.66
CA LYS A 812 57.20 -14.64 -28.00
C LYS A 812 57.94 -13.46 -28.63
N PHE A 813 58.37 -12.53 -27.80
CA PHE A 813 59.47 -11.63 -28.13
C PHE A 813 60.74 -12.47 -28.35
N SER A 814 61.37 -12.28 -29.51
CA SER A 814 62.74 -12.71 -29.77
C SER A 814 63.57 -11.48 -30.09
N ASN A 815 64.68 -11.36 -29.37
CA ASN A 815 65.70 -10.33 -29.52
C ASN A 815 66.33 -10.35 -30.92
N GLY A 816 66.72 -9.17 -31.43
CA GLY A 816 67.79 -9.07 -32.44
C GLY A 816 67.58 -7.99 -33.50
N SER A 817 68.21 -6.82 -33.25
CA SER A 817 68.62 -5.67 -34.09
C SER A 817 69.14 -5.98 -35.52
N PRO A 818 69.68 -5.00 -36.29
CA PRO A 818 69.40 -3.55 -36.49
C PRO A 818 69.30 -3.17 -38.02
N VAL A 819 69.35 -1.86 -38.34
CA VAL A 819 69.76 -1.25 -39.64
C VAL A 819 68.62 -1.14 -40.68
N ASP A 820 68.29 -0.02 -41.32
CA ASP A 820 68.81 1.35 -41.48
C ASP A 820 67.64 2.34 -41.40
#